data_AF-A0A8S1S2B8-F1
#
_entry.id   AF-A0A8S1S2B8-F1
#
_cell.length_a   1.000
_cell.length_b   1.000
_cell.length_c   1.000
_cell.angle_alpha   90.00
_cell.angle_beta   90.00
_cell.angle_gamma   90.00
#
_symmetry.space_group_name_H-M   'P 1'
#
loop_
_entity.id
_entity.type
_entity.pdbx_description
1 polymer ?
#
loop_
_entity_poly.entity_id
_entity_poly.type
_entity_poly.pdbx_seq_one_letter_code
_entity_poly.pdbx_strand_id
1 'polypeptide(L)'
;MNESQKDLQHKLFVLEYPQNEFFMIQDQNVRITKKSFSCQMVSGISDDLPKQIQKFYKKRHFLFKKFNEGILLDEESWYSVIPEVMSSHITNKLKISSPESDIVDGFCGSGGLAIQLAQLFKTVICIDIDPIKINNITKNLEVYQSIARVIQMNFLEYSHNNQDLILIMCPLWGGLNYLHQPFDLNSMKPPLQELLTKGLQMTDKIVLQLPKNIDLLQLVNIFKNVTGKLRLKVKPLEVEMMFINDLYINYVVTIPYMDEEFHLDQMQHYLDSDFAYWNPKLTTPPMLYFLNYPFILLLSKMGFSTLIACRIINTFIYPIITFLVLSKSFQNKQKALLFSILPTIYFYNFLFYTDTLSITLLSLSFQLLQSKYYFISSIFSLCSVMSRQTNILWIVYICIKDYLDQNQIKLQFKDPRLSITFHLNALFNMILSDLRTIIRNYIYHICILILFIVFLYKNGGVVLGDKDNHQLVFHAAQIMYFMPVLFIYFPINWNTLFQYTQLSIKRLLLSRNAKFTYLIILIICLEIVHDWTYIHPFILSDNRHYVFYIWRRILSKDIYRYILCFIYALIIVILSRILIIRKEQTFQLILLFIFTTLSLIFSPLIEPRYFSIPLLFFYQHCQFAEQTLKKQITVFTLINCIIVYVFCEVKFSCDFPQCRFMF
;
A
#
# COMPACT_ATOMS: atom_id res chain seq x y z
N MET A 1 24.60 -37.24 -6.01
CA MET A 1 25.78 -36.36 -6.17
C MET A 1 25.73 -35.79 -7.58
N ASN A 2 25.56 -34.51 -7.87
CA ASN A 2 25.31 -33.32 -7.06
C ASN A 2 24.42 -32.40 -7.90
N GLU A 3 23.39 -31.85 -7.26
CA GLU A 3 22.77 -30.59 -7.62
C GLU A 3 23.80 -29.46 -7.46
N SER A 4 23.86 -28.50 -8.38
CA SER A 4 24.07 -27.06 -8.10
C SER A 4 24.49 -26.26 -9.35
N GLN A 5 23.65 -26.16 -10.38
CA GLN A 5 23.84 -25.15 -11.44
C GLN A 5 22.55 -24.93 -12.24
N LYS A 6 21.51 -24.40 -11.59
CA LYS A 6 20.34 -23.83 -12.28
C LYS A 6 20.08 -22.42 -11.75
N ASP A 7 20.59 -21.46 -12.51
CA ASP A 7 19.92 -20.25 -12.96
C ASP A 7 18.96 -19.56 -11.98
N LEU A 8 19.52 -18.73 -11.12
CA LEU A 8 18.85 -17.53 -10.60
C LEU A 8 19.22 -16.35 -11.52
N GLN A 9 18.54 -16.25 -12.66
CA GLN A 9 18.54 -15.02 -13.45
C GLN A 9 17.77 -13.94 -12.70
N HIS A 10 18.49 -13.01 -12.07
CA HIS A 10 17.96 -11.74 -11.60
C HIS A 10 17.42 -10.91 -12.78
N LYS A 11 16.15 -11.07 -13.16
CA LYS A 11 15.47 -10.19 -14.11
C LYS A 11 15.14 -8.85 -13.45
N LEU A 12 16.05 -7.89 -13.56
CA LEU A 12 15.72 -6.47 -13.47
C LEU A 12 15.11 -6.05 -14.81
N PHE A 13 13.80 -5.79 -14.82
CA PHE A 13 13.10 -5.34 -16.02
C PHE A 13 13.33 -3.83 -16.22
N VAL A 14 13.93 -3.46 -17.36
CA VAL A 14 13.75 -2.12 -17.92
C VAL A 14 12.35 -2.14 -18.56
N LEU A 15 11.41 -1.36 -18.03
CA LEU A 15 10.13 -1.16 -18.70
C LEU A 15 10.38 -0.30 -19.95
N GLU A 16 10.57 -0.94 -21.10
CA GLU A 16 10.50 -0.25 -22.38
C GLU A 16 9.04 0.14 -22.63
N TYR A 17 8.76 1.44 -22.55
CA TYR A 17 7.46 1.99 -22.94
C TYR A 17 7.32 2.01 -24.48
N PRO A 18 6.10 1.80 -24.99
CA PRO A 18 5.77 2.21 -26.34
C PRO A 18 5.69 3.76 -26.41
N GLN A 19 6.60 4.32 -27.22
CA GLN A 19 6.56 5.62 -27.91
C GLN A 19 6.13 6.89 -27.14
N ASN A 20 7.17 7.67 -26.77
CA ASN A 20 7.30 9.13 -26.87
C ASN A 20 6.08 10.03 -26.58
N GLU A 21 5.89 10.44 -25.33
CA GLU A 21 5.19 11.71 -25.03
C GLU A 21 6.17 12.88 -25.15
N PHE A 22 6.08 13.62 -26.26
CA PHE A 22 6.91 14.79 -26.54
C PHE A 22 6.33 16.03 -25.84
N PHE A 23 7.06 16.59 -24.88
CA PHE A 23 6.86 17.99 -24.49
C PHE A 23 7.80 18.85 -25.33
N MET A 24 7.28 19.51 -26.36
CA MET A 24 8.02 20.51 -27.12
C MET A 24 8.03 21.81 -26.32
N ILE A 25 9.21 22.28 -25.93
CA ILE A 25 9.38 23.68 -25.53
C ILE A 25 9.21 24.48 -26.83
N GLN A 26 8.14 25.28 -26.93
CA GLN A 26 7.88 26.11 -28.11
C GLN A 26 9.14 26.92 -28.47
N ASP A 27 9.51 26.89 -29.75
CA ASP A 27 10.71 27.50 -30.37
C ASP A 27 12.08 26.82 -30.16
N GLN A 28 12.16 25.62 -29.56
CA GLN A 28 13.44 24.91 -29.39
C GLN A 28 13.31 23.42 -29.74
N ASN A 29 14.16 22.92 -30.65
CA ASN A 29 14.22 21.50 -31.06
C ASN A 29 14.75 20.60 -29.93
N VAL A 30 13.99 20.45 -28.84
CA VAL A 30 14.33 19.62 -27.67
C VAL A 30 13.26 18.55 -27.49
N ARG A 31 13.67 17.28 -27.37
CA ARG A 31 12.82 16.13 -27.10
C ARG A 31 13.09 15.64 -25.68
N ILE A 32 12.09 15.67 -24.81
CA ILE A 32 12.22 15.21 -23.42
C ILE A 32 11.48 13.88 -23.26
N THR A 33 12.15 12.86 -22.71
CA THR A 33 11.54 11.59 -22.33
C THR A 33 11.73 11.34 -20.83
N LYS A 34 10.81 10.61 -20.19
CA LYS A 34 10.91 10.24 -18.77
C LYS A 34 11.08 8.72 -18.66
N LYS A 35 11.99 8.26 -17.81
CA LYS A 35 12.27 6.84 -17.54
C LYS A 35 12.27 6.59 -16.03
N SER A 36 11.52 5.59 -15.58
CA SER A 36 11.46 5.19 -14.16
C SER A 36 12.24 3.90 -13.94
N PHE A 37 12.97 3.83 -12.82
CA PHE A 37 13.75 2.67 -12.41
C PHE A 37 13.35 2.24 -11.00
N SER A 38 13.29 0.94 -10.76
CA SER A 38 13.01 0.37 -9.43
C SER A 38 14.32 0.08 -8.71
N CYS A 39 14.40 0.49 -7.44
CA CYS A 39 15.54 0.24 -6.57
C CYS A 39 15.07 -0.58 -5.37
N GLN A 40 15.65 -1.76 -5.17
CA GLN A 40 15.44 -2.54 -3.95
C GLN A 40 16.57 -2.25 -2.97
N MET A 41 16.22 -1.96 -1.72
CA MET A 41 17.20 -1.79 -0.66
C MET A 41 17.55 -3.11 -0.03
N VAL A 42 18.84 -3.31 0.20
CA VAL A 42 19.36 -4.50 0.84
C VAL A 42 19.62 -4.20 2.32
N SER A 43 19.20 -5.11 3.20
CA SER A 43 19.43 -5.01 4.64
C SER A 43 20.93 -4.98 4.97
N GLY A 44 21.25 -4.32 6.08
CA GLY A 44 22.62 -4.13 6.58
C GLY A 44 22.98 -2.65 6.73
N ILE A 45 23.64 -2.32 7.83
CA ILE A 45 24.34 -1.06 8.04
C ILE A 45 25.79 -1.45 8.23
N SER A 46 26.70 -0.78 7.51
CA SER A 46 28.12 -0.86 7.82
C SER A 46 28.41 0.29 8.79
N ASP A 47 28.56 -0.01 10.07
CA ASP A 47 28.85 1.02 11.09
C ASP A 47 30.21 1.70 10.85
N ASP A 48 31.09 1.03 10.09
CA ASP A 48 32.38 1.55 9.64
C ASP A 48 32.28 2.63 8.53
N LEU A 49 31.11 2.83 7.92
CA LEU A 49 30.90 3.84 6.89
C LEU A 49 30.35 5.15 7.46
N PRO A 50 30.81 6.32 6.96
CA PRO A 50 30.24 7.62 7.31
C PRO A 50 28.72 7.65 7.16
N LYS A 51 28.01 8.29 8.09
CA LYS A 51 26.53 8.37 8.11
C LYS A 51 25.91 8.82 6.78
N GLN A 52 26.59 9.69 6.05
CA GLN A 52 26.12 10.21 4.76
C GLN A 52 26.12 9.14 3.66
N ILE A 53 27.00 8.13 3.76
CA ILE A 53 27.19 7.04 2.81
C ILE A 53 26.30 5.84 3.13
N GLN A 54 25.94 5.62 4.40
CA GLN A 54 25.14 4.47 4.84
C GLN A 54 23.82 4.30 4.07
N LYS A 55 23.20 5.42 3.62
CA LYS A 55 22.00 5.36 2.78
C LYS A 55 22.26 4.80 1.37
N PHE A 56 23.44 5.05 0.81
CA PHE A 56 23.87 4.52 -0.49
C PHE A 56 24.37 3.07 -0.37
N TYR A 57 24.98 2.70 0.76
CA TYR A 57 25.35 1.32 1.05
C TYR A 57 24.15 0.37 1.04
N LYS A 58 22.99 0.81 1.55
CA LYS A 58 21.75 0.03 1.44
C LYS A 58 21.29 -0.17 -0.02
N LYS A 59 21.70 0.71 -0.95
CA LYS A 59 21.47 0.63 -2.40
C LYS A 59 22.61 -0.07 -3.15
N ARG A 60 23.63 -0.62 -2.47
CA ARG A 60 24.85 -1.12 -3.12
C ARG A 60 24.62 -2.09 -4.29
N HIS A 61 23.63 -2.98 -4.17
CA HIS A 61 23.27 -3.94 -5.23
C HIS A 61 22.46 -3.32 -6.39
N PHE A 62 21.83 -2.16 -6.16
CA PHE A 62 21.25 -1.35 -7.21
C PHE A 62 22.32 -0.54 -7.96
N LEU A 63 23.35 -0.08 -7.24
CA LEU A 63 24.52 0.58 -7.85
C LEU A 63 25.31 -0.42 -8.73
N PHE A 64 25.67 -1.58 -8.16
CA PHE A 64 26.35 -2.68 -8.84
C PHE A 64 25.78 -4.02 -8.40
N LYS A 65 25.26 -4.84 -9.33
CA LYS A 65 24.73 -6.17 -9.00
C LYS A 65 25.79 -7.04 -8.32
N LYS A 66 27.02 -7.01 -8.84
CA LYS A 66 28.18 -7.76 -8.33
C LYS A 66 28.91 -7.07 -7.17
N PHE A 67 28.24 -6.20 -6.41
CA PHE A 67 28.90 -5.42 -5.35
C PHE A 67 29.74 -6.28 -4.39
N ASN A 68 29.21 -7.43 -3.97
CA ASN A 68 29.88 -8.33 -3.02
C ASN A 68 31.06 -9.12 -3.62
N GLU A 69 31.29 -9.05 -4.94
CA GLU A 69 32.40 -9.73 -5.62
C GLU A 69 33.70 -8.90 -5.60
N GLY A 70 33.71 -7.76 -4.89
CA GLY A 70 34.92 -6.95 -4.67
C GLY A 70 34.86 -5.54 -5.27
N ILE A 71 33.66 -4.98 -5.47
CA ILE A 71 33.52 -3.62 -6.01
C ILE A 71 34.10 -2.58 -5.04
N LEU A 72 34.89 -1.66 -5.59
CA LEU A 72 35.51 -0.55 -4.87
C LEU A 72 34.86 0.78 -5.23
N LEU A 73 34.55 1.56 -4.20
CA LEU A 73 34.03 2.93 -4.31
C LEU A 73 34.72 3.82 -3.29
N ASP A 74 35.23 4.96 -3.75
CA ASP A 74 35.58 6.10 -2.89
C ASP A 74 34.33 6.84 -2.39
N GLU A 75 34.51 7.75 -1.43
CA GLU A 75 33.41 8.50 -0.81
C GLU A 75 32.51 9.19 -1.84
N GLU A 76 33.09 9.78 -2.88
CA GLU A 76 32.32 10.46 -3.92
C GLU A 76 31.55 9.49 -4.82
N SER A 77 32.16 8.37 -5.19
CA SER A 77 31.54 7.38 -6.08
C SER A 77 30.27 6.76 -5.50
N TRP A 78 30.10 6.74 -4.18
CA TRP A 78 28.87 6.28 -3.54
C TRP A 78 27.62 7.03 -3.96
N TYR A 79 27.74 8.30 -4.35
CA TYR A 79 26.61 9.14 -4.74
C TYR A 79 26.69 9.68 -6.17
N SER A 80 27.82 9.54 -6.86
CA SER A 80 28.00 9.97 -8.26
C SER A 80 27.82 8.85 -9.29
N VAL A 81 28.06 7.59 -8.91
CA VAL A 81 27.94 6.44 -9.83
C VAL A 81 26.52 6.32 -10.39
N ILE A 82 26.43 6.13 -11.70
CA ILE A 82 25.19 5.75 -12.37
C ILE A 82 24.86 4.29 -12.00
N PRO A 83 23.66 4.01 -11.45
CA PRO A 83 23.22 2.65 -11.15
C PRO A 83 23.25 1.73 -12.38
N GLU A 84 23.66 0.48 -12.20
CA GLU A 84 23.89 -0.47 -13.29
C GLU A 84 22.70 -0.63 -14.26
N VAL A 85 21.47 -0.58 -13.75
CA VAL A 85 20.25 -0.70 -14.57
C VAL A 85 20.08 0.50 -15.51
N MET A 86 20.40 1.69 -15.03
CA MET A 86 20.38 2.92 -15.83
C MET A 86 21.52 2.89 -16.86
N SER A 87 22.71 2.45 -16.44
CA SER A 87 23.85 2.26 -17.34
C SER A 87 23.56 1.27 -18.46
N SER A 88 22.86 0.16 -18.17
CA SER A 88 22.45 -0.84 -19.15
C SER A 88 21.50 -0.25 -20.21
N HIS A 89 20.50 0.54 -19.77
CA HIS A 89 19.57 1.22 -20.67
C HIS A 89 20.29 2.19 -21.63
N ILE A 90 21.17 3.04 -21.08
CA ILE A 90 21.96 3.99 -21.88
C ILE A 90 22.81 3.22 -22.90
N THR A 91 23.53 2.19 -22.45
CA THR A 91 24.46 1.44 -23.30
C THR A 91 23.73 0.71 -24.44
N ASN A 92 22.60 0.06 -24.16
CA ASN A 92 21.81 -0.60 -25.19
C ASN A 92 21.31 0.37 -26.26
N LYS A 93 20.83 1.55 -25.84
CA LYS A 93 20.40 2.61 -26.77
C LYS A 93 21.54 3.07 -27.68
N LEU A 94 22.74 3.28 -27.12
CA LEU A 94 23.93 3.64 -27.89
C LEU A 94 24.32 2.52 -28.86
N LYS A 95 24.30 1.26 -28.41
CA LYS A 95 24.67 0.12 -29.25
C LYS A 95 23.73 -0.06 -30.44
N ILE A 96 22.43 0.15 -30.25
CA ILE A 96 21.43 0.10 -31.33
C ILE A 96 21.66 1.22 -32.35
N SER A 97 21.96 2.43 -31.88
CA SER A 97 22.08 3.60 -32.74
C SER A 97 23.45 3.74 -33.43
N SER A 98 24.51 3.16 -32.88
CA SER A 98 25.88 3.30 -33.37
C SER A 98 26.73 2.09 -32.94
N PRO A 99 26.53 0.91 -33.57
CA PRO A 99 27.05 -0.37 -33.08
C PRO A 99 28.57 -0.52 -33.15
N GLU A 100 29.22 0.12 -34.13
CA GLU A 100 30.65 -0.01 -34.39
C GLU A 100 31.48 1.23 -33.98
N SER A 101 30.85 2.22 -33.34
CA SER A 101 31.57 3.42 -32.89
C SER A 101 32.50 3.12 -31.72
N ASP A 102 33.64 3.80 -31.68
CA ASP A 102 34.51 3.83 -30.51
C ASP A 102 33.81 4.59 -29.37
N ILE A 103 34.05 4.18 -28.12
CA ILE A 103 33.54 4.87 -26.94
C ILE A 103 34.70 5.53 -26.18
N VAL A 104 34.53 6.81 -25.86
CA VAL A 104 35.37 7.52 -24.88
C VAL A 104 34.48 7.98 -23.74
N ASP A 105 34.73 7.47 -22.54
CA ASP A 105 34.17 8.00 -21.29
C ASP A 105 35.18 8.95 -20.67
N GLY A 106 34.92 10.26 -20.80
CA GLY A 106 35.84 11.32 -20.38
C GLY A 106 35.91 11.54 -18.87
N PHE A 107 34.98 10.96 -18.10
CA PHE A 107 34.85 11.11 -16.66
C PHE A 107 34.36 9.80 -16.04
N CYS A 108 35.16 8.73 -16.22
CA CYS A 108 34.68 7.37 -15.99
C CYS A 108 34.44 7.03 -14.51
N GLY A 109 35.01 7.79 -13.58
CA GLY A 109 34.87 7.60 -12.15
C GLY A 109 35.22 6.18 -11.71
N SER A 110 34.43 5.61 -10.79
CA SER A 110 34.58 4.19 -10.40
C SER A 110 33.88 3.20 -11.35
N GLY A 111 33.46 3.63 -12.54
CA GLY A 111 33.07 2.73 -13.63
C GLY A 111 31.60 2.33 -13.73
N GLY A 112 30.66 3.10 -13.16
CA GLY A 112 29.22 2.78 -13.22
C GLY A 112 28.67 2.55 -14.64
N LEU A 113 28.99 3.46 -15.56
CA LEU A 113 28.58 3.39 -16.96
C LEU A 113 29.64 2.69 -17.84
N ALA A 114 30.92 3.01 -17.61
CA ALA A 114 32.06 2.42 -18.31
C ALA A 114 32.05 0.87 -18.35
N ILE A 115 31.70 0.21 -17.25
CA ILE A 115 31.64 -1.25 -17.19
C ILE A 115 30.61 -1.82 -18.17
N GLN A 116 29.43 -1.20 -18.24
CA GLN A 116 28.36 -1.65 -19.14
C GLN A 116 28.72 -1.40 -20.61
N LEU A 117 29.36 -0.26 -20.91
CA LEU A 117 29.88 0.03 -22.25
C LEU A 117 30.88 -1.02 -22.71
N ALA A 118 31.83 -1.38 -21.83
CA ALA A 118 32.87 -2.36 -22.12
C ALA A 118 32.33 -3.79 -22.32
N GLN A 119 31.09 -4.07 -21.92
CA GLN A 119 30.43 -5.36 -22.21
C GLN A 119 29.84 -5.43 -23.62
N LEU A 120 29.53 -4.29 -24.25
CA LEU A 120 28.81 -4.22 -25.53
C LEU A 120 29.62 -3.62 -26.68
N PHE A 121 30.63 -2.80 -26.38
CA PHE A 121 31.49 -2.15 -27.36
C PHE A 121 32.88 -2.78 -27.38
N LYS A 122 33.48 -2.89 -28.57
CA LYS A 122 34.82 -3.49 -28.75
C LYS A 122 35.93 -2.58 -28.20
N THR A 123 35.73 -1.28 -28.30
CA THR A 123 36.73 -0.24 -28.05
C THR A 123 36.15 0.79 -27.08
N VAL A 124 36.52 0.66 -25.80
CA VAL A 124 36.12 1.59 -24.74
C VAL A 124 37.37 2.17 -24.10
N ILE A 125 37.46 3.50 -24.08
CA ILE A 125 38.53 4.26 -23.43
C ILE A 125 37.94 5.00 -22.25
N CYS A 126 38.42 4.70 -21.05
CA CYS A 126 37.98 5.28 -19.80
C CYS A 126 39.03 6.27 -19.30
N ILE A 127 38.64 7.53 -19.15
CA ILE A 127 39.52 8.62 -18.71
C ILE A 127 39.03 9.16 -17.38
N ASP A 128 39.94 9.33 -16.44
CA ASP A 128 39.72 10.10 -15.22
C ASP A 128 41.01 10.77 -14.79
N ILE A 129 40.91 11.91 -14.11
CA ILE A 129 42.08 12.64 -13.59
C ILE A 129 42.53 12.07 -12.24
N ASP A 130 41.60 11.48 -11.48
CA ASP A 130 41.84 11.00 -10.12
C ASP A 130 42.45 9.59 -10.12
N PRO A 131 43.68 9.40 -9.61
CA PRO A 131 44.32 8.09 -9.55
C PRO A 131 43.54 7.06 -8.70
N ILE A 132 42.76 7.51 -7.69
CA ILE A 132 41.93 6.60 -6.88
C ILE A 132 40.82 5.99 -7.73
N LYS A 133 40.15 6.82 -8.55
CA LYS A 133 39.09 6.38 -9.45
C LYS A 133 39.64 5.45 -10.53
N ILE A 134 40.84 5.73 -11.05
CA ILE A 134 41.56 4.86 -11.98
C ILE A 134 41.83 3.46 -11.38
N ASN A 135 42.25 3.38 -10.13
CA ASN A 135 42.42 2.10 -9.45
C ASN A 135 41.06 1.39 -9.21
N ASN A 136 40.02 2.13 -8.80
CA ASN A 136 38.69 1.56 -8.56
C ASN A 136 38.09 0.99 -9.85
N ILE A 137 38.08 1.74 -10.95
CA ILE A 137 37.53 1.27 -12.22
C ILE A 137 38.30 0.07 -12.76
N THR A 138 39.63 0.04 -12.64
CA THR A 138 40.44 -1.10 -13.09
C THR A 138 40.01 -2.40 -12.39
N LYS A 139 39.86 -2.36 -11.06
CA LYS A 139 39.36 -3.51 -10.29
C LYS A 139 37.90 -3.84 -10.56
N ASN A 140 37.05 -2.82 -10.70
CA ASN A 140 35.63 -3.04 -10.99
C ASN A 140 35.41 -3.65 -12.38
N LEU A 141 36.24 -3.30 -13.38
CA LEU A 141 36.27 -3.94 -14.70
C LEU A 141 36.66 -5.43 -14.59
N GLU A 142 37.64 -5.77 -13.75
CA GLU A 142 38.02 -7.17 -13.48
C GLU A 142 36.86 -7.99 -12.89
N VAL A 143 36.13 -7.43 -11.90
CA VAL A 143 34.95 -8.08 -11.28
C VAL A 143 33.87 -8.42 -12.31
N TYR A 144 33.67 -7.55 -13.30
CA TYR A 144 32.70 -7.74 -14.38
C TYR A 144 33.27 -8.46 -15.61
N GLN A 145 34.56 -8.82 -15.60
CA GLN A 145 35.29 -9.41 -16.73
C GLN A 145 35.19 -8.56 -18.02
N SER A 146 35.15 -7.24 -17.84
CA SER A 146 35.03 -6.26 -18.91
C SER A 146 36.40 -5.72 -19.32
N ILE A 147 36.64 -5.51 -20.62
CA ILE A 147 37.92 -5.02 -21.14
C ILE A 147 37.75 -3.58 -21.64
N ALA A 148 38.46 -2.64 -21.02
CA ALA A 148 38.53 -1.25 -21.45
C ALA A 148 39.94 -0.69 -21.25
N ARG A 149 40.32 0.29 -22.07
CA ARG A 149 41.59 1.01 -21.91
C ARG A 149 41.40 2.13 -20.90
N VAL A 150 42.02 2.00 -19.74
CA VAL A 150 41.96 3.01 -18.67
C VAL A 150 43.17 3.96 -18.80
N ILE A 151 42.94 5.27 -18.78
CA ILE A 151 43.97 6.30 -18.91
C ILE A 151 43.79 7.36 -17.82
N GLN A 152 44.82 7.57 -17.00
CA GLN A 152 44.85 8.69 -16.07
C GLN A 152 45.27 9.96 -16.82
N MET A 153 44.34 10.89 -17.04
CA MET A 153 44.65 12.17 -17.68
C MET A 153 43.55 13.20 -17.47
N ASN A 154 43.89 14.47 -17.68
CA ASN A 154 42.88 15.52 -17.83
C ASN A 154 42.18 15.35 -19.19
N PHE A 155 40.86 15.15 -19.18
CA PHE A 155 40.06 14.98 -20.40
C PHE A 155 40.23 16.14 -21.40
N LEU A 156 40.44 17.38 -20.94
CA LEU A 156 40.61 18.53 -21.83
C LEU A 156 41.89 18.44 -22.69
N GLU A 157 42.88 17.66 -22.26
CA GLU A 157 44.12 17.41 -22.99
C GLU A 157 44.01 16.24 -23.96
N TYR A 158 42.96 15.41 -23.84
CA TYR A 158 42.77 14.25 -24.68
C TYR A 158 42.43 14.64 -26.13
N SER A 159 42.90 13.84 -27.08
CA SER A 159 42.55 13.94 -28.49
C SER A 159 42.32 12.54 -29.06
N HIS A 160 41.44 12.45 -30.04
CA HIS A 160 41.06 11.19 -30.67
C HIS A 160 41.04 11.39 -32.19
N ASN A 161 41.61 10.43 -32.92
CA ASN A 161 41.83 10.57 -34.37
C ASN A 161 40.73 9.89 -35.21
N ASN A 162 39.86 9.07 -34.60
CA ASN A 162 38.77 8.41 -35.30
C ASN A 162 37.54 9.31 -35.42
N GLN A 163 36.89 9.28 -36.59
CA GLN A 163 35.70 10.09 -36.87
C GLN A 163 34.40 9.47 -36.34
N ASP A 164 34.37 8.14 -36.13
CA ASP A 164 33.18 7.45 -35.60
C ASP A 164 33.32 7.17 -34.09
N LEU A 165 33.18 8.23 -33.30
CA LEU A 165 33.35 8.24 -31.85
C LEU A 165 32.05 8.64 -31.15
N ILE A 166 31.66 7.94 -30.10
CA ILE A 166 30.71 8.43 -29.10
C ILE A 166 31.49 8.92 -27.88
N LEU A 167 31.25 10.17 -27.51
CA LEU A 167 31.85 10.79 -26.33
C LEU A 167 30.84 10.86 -25.19
N ILE A 168 31.21 10.32 -24.04
CA ILE A 168 30.43 10.34 -22.81
C ILE A 168 31.09 11.30 -21.83
N MET A 169 30.31 12.23 -21.30
CA MET A 169 30.77 13.24 -20.37
C MET A 169 29.89 13.25 -19.12
N CYS A 170 30.48 12.83 -18.00
CA CYS A 170 29.86 12.79 -16.67
C CYS A 170 30.65 13.66 -15.67
N PRO A 171 30.76 14.98 -15.91
CA PRO A 171 31.56 15.88 -15.08
C PRO A 171 31.03 16.02 -13.64
N LEU A 172 31.87 16.51 -12.73
CA LEU A 172 31.54 16.68 -11.32
C LEU A 172 30.49 17.78 -11.06
N TRP A 173 29.54 17.50 -10.16
CA TRP A 173 28.43 18.41 -9.81
C TRP A 173 28.60 19.10 -8.44
N GLY A 174 29.73 18.90 -7.76
CA GLY A 174 30.00 19.52 -6.45
C GLY A 174 29.38 18.77 -5.25
N GLY A 175 29.26 17.45 -5.33
CA GLY A 175 28.81 16.60 -4.22
C GLY A 175 27.31 16.73 -3.91
N LEU A 176 26.88 16.34 -2.71
CA LEU A 176 25.44 16.31 -2.34
C LEU A 176 24.74 17.67 -2.27
N ASN A 177 25.49 18.78 -2.35
CA ASN A 177 24.98 20.13 -2.21
C ASN A 177 24.19 20.63 -3.45
N TYR A 178 24.26 19.92 -4.59
CA TYR A 178 23.56 20.32 -5.81
C TYR A 178 22.03 20.34 -5.67
N LEU A 179 21.46 19.71 -4.64
CA LEU A 179 20.03 19.47 -4.49
C LEU A 179 19.17 20.70 -4.10
N HIS A 180 19.79 21.84 -3.77
CA HIS A 180 19.08 22.92 -3.04
C HIS A 180 18.48 24.08 -3.86
N GLN A 181 18.71 24.19 -5.17
CA GLN A 181 18.11 25.17 -6.09
C GLN A 181 18.19 24.64 -7.52
N PRO A 182 17.59 25.26 -8.57
CA PRO A 182 17.95 24.90 -9.93
C PRO A 182 19.48 25.00 -10.09
N PHE A 183 20.10 23.92 -10.55
CA PHE A 183 21.56 23.81 -10.59
C PHE A 183 22.14 24.66 -11.72
N ASP A 184 23.04 25.58 -11.38
CA ASP A 184 23.72 26.43 -12.35
C ASP A 184 24.82 25.66 -13.09
N LEU A 185 24.61 25.41 -14.38
CA LEU A 185 25.54 24.68 -15.25
C LEU A 185 26.90 25.37 -15.42
N ASN A 186 27.00 26.69 -15.16
CA ASN A 186 28.27 27.41 -15.21
C ASN A 186 29.13 27.18 -13.95
N SER A 187 28.53 26.71 -12.86
CA SER A 187 29.25 26.42 -11.60
C SER A 187 30.02 25.09 -11.63
N MET A 188 29.84 24.29 -12.69
CA MET A 188 30.53 23.02 -12.90
C MET A 188 32.03 23.22 -13.06
N LYS A 189 32.80 22.20 -12.65
CA LYS A 189 34.26 22.19 -12.78
C LYS A 189 34.70 20.93 -13.54
N PRO A 190 35.22 21.07 -14.77
CA PRO A 190 35.29 22.29 -15.58
C PRO A 190 33.89 22.78 -16.06
N PRO A 191 33.74 24.05 -16.50
CA PRO A 191 32.47 24.59 -16.95
C PRO A 191 31.90 23.83 -18.15
N LEU A 192 30.58 23.64 -18.20
CA LEU A 192 29.92 22.86 -19.26
C LEU A 192 30.21 23.41 -20.67
N GLN A 193 30.33 24.73 -20.81
CA GLN A 193 30.64 25.36 -22.10
C GLN A 193 31.99 24.92 -22.66
N GLU A 194 33.01 24.79 -21.81
CA GLU A 194 34.36 24.36 -22.19
C GLU A 194 34.36 22.88 -22.60
N LEU A 195 33.69 22.04 -21.81
CA LEU A 195 33.49 20.61 -22.09
C LEU A 195 32.80 20.38 -23.42
N LEU A 196 31.68 21.07 -23.66
CA LEU A 196 30.94 20.97 -24.92
C LEU A 196 31.78 21.45 -26.10
N THR A 197 32.58 22.52 -25.93
CA THR A 197 33.45 23.04 -26.99
C THR A 197 34.50 21.99 -27.37
N LYS A 198 35.17 21.39 -26.38
CA LYS A 198 36.16 20.34 -26.59
C LYS A 198 35.53 19.08 -27.21
N GLY A 199 34.39 18.64 -26.69
CA GLY A 199 33.70 17.44 -27.16
C GLY A 199 33.19 17.57 -28.60
N LEU A 200 32.57 18.71 -28.94
CA LEU A 200 32.04 18.97 -30.29
C LEU A 200 33.13 19.19 -31.35
N GLN A 201 34.37 19.48 -30.94
CA GLN A 201 35.53 19.45 -31.84
C GLN A 201 35.95 18.03 -32.21
N MET A 202 35.59 17.03 -31.39
CA MET A 202 35.97 15.63 -31.58
C MET A 202 34.87 14.81 -32.26
N THR A 203 33.60 15.03 -31.89
CA THR A 203 32.46 14.26 -32.41
C THR A 203 31.14 15.03 -32.32
N ASP A 204 30.17 14.68 -33.16
CA ASP A 204 28.79 15.14 -33.07
C ASP A 204 27.88 14.19 -32.25
N LYS A 205 28.41 13.07 -31.74
CA LYS A 205 27.71 12.09 -30.89
C LYS A 205 28.17 12.22 -29.44
N ILE A 206 27.45 13.04 -28.67
CA ILE A 206 27.77 13.32 -27.26
C ILE A 206 26.63 12.87 -26.34
N VAL A 207 26.99 12.18 -25.26
CA VAL A 207 26.09 11.86 -24.14
C VAL A 207 26.54 12.64 -22.91
N LEU A 208 25.63 13.41 -22.32
CA LEU A 208 25.89 14.21 -21.13
C LEU A 208 25.04 13.73 -19.96
N GLN A 209 25.69 13.48 -18.82
CA GLN A 209 25.00 13.27 -17.55
C GLN A 209 24.98 14.58 -16.76
N LEU A 210 23.79 15.05 -16.41
CA LEU A 210 23.57 16.32 -15.70
C LEU A 210 22.68 16.12 -14.46
N PRO A 211 22.74 17.03 -13.47
CA PRO A 211 21.83 17.00 -12.32
C PRO A 211 20.35 17.06 -12.74
N LYS A 212 19.50 16.37 -11.98
CA LYS A 212 18.04 16.29 -12.25
C LYS A 212 17.30 17.63 -12.13
N ASN A 213 17.92 18.64 -11.53
CA ASN A 213 17.35 19.95 -11.21
C ASN A 213 17.98 21.08 -12.02
N ILE A 214 18.54 20.81 -13.21
CA ILE A 214 19.05 21.86 -14.09
C ILE A 214 17.91 22.69 -14.72
N ASP A 215 18.24 23.92 -15.11
CA ASP A 215 17.38 24.71 -16.00
C ASP A 215 17.63 24.31 -17.47
N LEU A 216 16.61 23.79 -18.13
CA LEU A 216 16.67 23.37 -19.53
C LEU A 216 16.92 24.56 -20.49
N LEU A 217 16.43 25.76 -20.15
CA LEU A 217 16.68 26.95 -20.97
C LEU A 217 18.16 27.35 -20.91
N GLN A 218 18.78 27.23 -19.73
CA GLN A 218 20.20 27.45 -19.58
C GLN A 218 21.02 26.46 -20.42
N LEU A 219 20.67 25.17 -20.39
CA LEU A 219 21.32 24.14 -21.19
C LEU A 219 21.25 24.45 -22.70
N VAL A 220 20.06 24.80 -23.20
CA VAL A 220 19.87 25.12 -24.63
C VAL A 220 20.66 26.36 -25.03
N ASN A 221 20.71 27.38 -24.18
CA ASN A 221 21.47 28.60 -24.45
C ASN A 221 22.98 28.32 -24.53
N ILE A 222 23.52 27.52 -23.60
CA ILE A 222 24.94 27.11 -23.65
C ILE A 222 25.22 26.33 -24.94
N PHE A 223 24.37 25.36 -25.28
CA PHE A 223 24.53 24.56 -26.49
C PHE A 223 24.52 25.42 -27.76
N LYS A 224 23.52 26.31 -27.91
CA LYS A 224 23.43 27.26 -29.04
C LYS A 224 24.67 28.13 -29.16
N ASN A 225 25.18 28.65 -28.04
CA ASN A 225 26.37 29.49 -28.02
C ASN A 225 27.61 28.73 -28.52
N VAL A 226 27.80 27.48 -28.09
CA VAL A 226 28.94 26.65 -28.53
C VAL A 226 28.82 26.26 -30.00
N THR A 227 27.66 25.75 -30.42
CA THR A 227 27.44 25.35 -31.82
C THR A 227 27.54 26.53 -32.77
N GLY A 228 27.08 27.71 -32.35
CA GLY A 228 27.21 28.96 -33.12
C GLY A 228 28.67 29.38 -33.28
N LYS A 229 29.46 29.35 -32.20
CA LYS A 229 30.90 29.61 -32.26
C LYS A 229 31.65 28.64 -33.18
N LEU A 230 31.28 27.36 -33.16
CA LEU A 230 31.89 26.31 -34.00
C LEU A 230 31.28 26.20 -35.41
N ARG A 231 30.26 27.02 -35.75
CA ARG A 231 29.53 27.00 -37.03
C ARG A 231 28.95 25.61 -37.38
N LEU A 232 28.49 24.87 -36.38
CA LEU A 232 27.91 23.53 -36.54
C LEU A 232 26.41 23.59 -36.82
N LYS A 233 25.88 22.65 -37.61
CA LYS A 233 24.44 22.46 -37.78
C LYS A 233 23.85 21.84 -36.50
N VAL A 234 22.81 22.47 -35.95
CA VAL A 234 22.16 22.04 -34.71
C VAL A 234 21.21 20.87 -35.00
N LYS A 235 21.51 19.68 -34.44
CA LYS A 235 20.56 18.57 -34.34
C LYS A 235 19.64 18.76 -33.12
N PRO A 236 18.45 18.13 -33.10
CA PRO A 236 17.57 18.18 -31.93
C PRO A 236 18.26 17.61 -30.68
N LEU A 237 18.12 18.27 -29.54
CA LEU A 237 18.62 17.80 -28.25
C LEU A 237 17.63 16.77 -27.68
N GLU A 238 18.10 15.58 -27.32
CA GLU A 238 17.29 14.59 -26.59
C GLU A 238 17.67 14.59 -25.11
N VAL A 239 16.69 14.71 -24.23
CA VAL A 239 16.86 14.76 -22.78
C VAL A 239 16.04 13.64 -22.14
N GLU A 240 16.69 12.67 -21.50
CA GLU A 240 16.00 11.63 -20.73
C GLU A 240 16.06 11.94 -19.22
N MET A 241 14.91 12.12 -18.57
CA MET A 241 14.82 12.29 -17.11
C MET A 241 14.59 10.95 -16.42
N MET A 242 15.49 10.58 -15.52
CA MET A 242 15.47 9.29 -14.82
C MET A 242 14.95 9.42 -13.37
N PHE A 243 13.91 8.64 -13.00
CA PHE A 243 13.24 8.69 -11.70
C PHE A 243 13.37 7.37 -10.91
N ILE A 244 13.35 7.47 -9.57
CA ILE A 244 13.27 6.33 -8.64
C ILE A 244 12.00 6.52 -7.79
N ASN A 245 11.12 5.51 -7.70
CA ASN A 245 9.85 5.60 -6.97
C ASN A 245 10.02 5.22 -5.48
N ASP A 246 9.75 6.16 -4.56
CA ASP A 246 9.97 6.02 -3.10
C ASP A 246 8.71 6.34 -2.26
N LEU A 247 7.88 5.35 -1.94
CA LEU A 247 6.92 5.42 -0.81
C LEU A 247 7.45 4.50 0.30
N TYR A 248 7.58 4.99 1.55
CA TYR A 248 8.27 4.25 2.63
C TYR A 248 7.71 2.83 2.88
N ILE A 249 6.40 2.62 2.79
CA ILE A 249 5.82 1.26 2.90
C ILE A 249 6.14 0.40 1.67
N ASN A 250 6.07 0.96 0.45
CA ASN A 250 6.49 0.27 -0.77
C ASN A 250 8.01 -0.01 -0.80
N TYR A 251 8.76 0.75 -0.01
CA TYR A 251 10.19 0.57 0.22
C TYR A 251 10.47 -0.58 1.19
N VAL A 252 9.70 -0.73 2.27
CA VAL A 252 9.90 -1.83 3.23
C VAL A 252 9.28 -3.13 2.73
N VAL A 253 8.16 -3.05 2.02
CA VAL A 253 7.38 -4.18 1.50
C VAL A 253 7.42 -4.15 -0.02
N THR A 254 8.54 -4.58 -0.58
CA THR A 254 8.84 -4.54 -2.02
C THR A 254 8.18 -5.66 -2.83
N ILE A 255 7.73 -6.71 -2.14
CA ILE A 255 7.00 -7.85 -2.70
C ILE A 255 5.53 -7.80 -2.25
N PRO A 256 4.61 -8.47 -2.98
CA PRO A 256 3.23 -8.61 -2.55
C PRO A 256 3.16 -9.19 -1.13
N TYR A 257 2.27 -8.63 -0.32
CA TYR A 257 2.07 -9.04 1.06
C TYR A 257 0.82 -9.92 1.23
N MET A 258 0.99 -11.14 1.75
CA MET A 258 -0.11 -12.09 2.00
C MET A 258 -0.98 -12.29 0.73
N ASP A 259 -2.29 -12.07 0.84
CA ASP A 259 -3.26 -12.28 -0.24
C ASP A 259 -3.01 -11.38 -1.46
N GLU A 260 -2.20 -10.32 -1.30
CA GLU A 260 -1.82 -9.42 -2.39
C GLU A 260 -1.09 -10.14 -3.53
N GLU A 261 -0.40 -11.26 -3.25
CA GLU A 261 0.22 -12.10 -4.28
C GLU A 261 -0.83 -12.64 -5.26
N PHE A 262 -1.90 -13.23 -4.73
CA PHE A 262 -3.00 -13.78 -5.54
C PHE A 262 -3.80 -12.68 -6.25
N HIS A 263 -4.00 -11.54 -5.59
CA HIS A 263 -4.64 -10.39 -6.22
C HIS A 263 -3.80 -9.78 -7.36
N LEU A 264 -2.48 -9.76 -7.20
CA LEU A 264 -1.56 -9.24 -8.22
C LEU A 264 -1.50 -10.16 -9.43
N ASP A 265 -1.39 -11.48 -9.23
CA ASP A 265 -1.41 -12.49 -10.29
C ASP A 265 -2.67 -12.36 -11.16
N GLN A 266 -3.84 -12.29 -10.51
CA GLN A 266 -5.11 -12.09 -11.20
C GLN A 266 -5.16 -10.79 -12.01
N MET A 267 -4.65 -9.69 -11.45
CA MET A 267 -4.59 -8.41 -12.16
C MET A 267 -3.65 -8.44 -13.36
N GLN A 268 -2.52 -9.16 -13.26
CA GLN A 268 -1.58 -9.31 -14.36
C GLN A 268 -2.21 -10.05 -15.54
N HIS A 269 -2.90 -11.17 -15.29
CA HIS A 269 -3.65 -11.87 -16.34
C HIS A 269 -4.68 -10.97 -17.04
N TYR A 270 -5.42 -10.15 -16.28
CA TYR A 270 -6.37 -9.21 -16.88
C TYR A 270 -5.67 -8.13 -17.72
N LEU A 271 -4.51 -7.63 -17.29
CA LEU A 271 -3.70 -6.68 -18.08
C LEU A 271 -3.16 -7.32 -19.36
N ASP A 272 -2.87 -8.62 -19.34
CA ASP A 272 -2.49 -9.42 -20.50
C ASP A 272 -3.69 -9.85 -21.36
N SER A 273 -4.88 -9.27 -21.08
CA SER A 273 -6.15 -9.54 -21.76
C SER A 273 -6.71 -10.96 -21.59
N ASP A 274 -6.19 -11.71 -20.62
CA ASP A 274 -6.72 -13.01 -20.21
C ASP A 274 -7.80 -12.85 -19.13
N PHE A 275 -8.99 -12.42 -19.57
CA PHE A 275 -10.15 -12.25 -18.69
C PHE A 275 -10.84 -13.58 -18.32
N ALA A 276 -10.44 -14.70 -18.95
CA ALA A 276 -11.00 -16.01 -18.68
C ALA A 276 -10.31 -16.70 -17.49
N TYR A 277 -9.05 -16.35 -17.21
CA TYR A 277 -8.32 -16.85 -16.06
C TYR A 277 -8.90 -16.37 -14.73
N TRP A 278 -8.98 -17.31 -13.79
CA TRP A 278 -9.32 -17.04 -12.40
C TRP A 278 -8.36 -17.77 -11.47
N ASN A 279 -7.63 -17.04 -10.64
CA ASN A 279 -6.68 -17.63 -9.71
C ASN A 279 -7.45 -18.48 -8.66
N PRO A 280 -7.15 -19.78 -8.53
CA PRO A 280 -7.91 -20.70 -7.66
C PRO A 280 -7.77 -20.37 -6.17
N LYS A 281 -6.74 -19.60 -5.77
CA LYS A 281 -6.52 -19.17 -4.38
C LYS A 281 -7.36 -17.96 -3.98
N LEU A 282 -8.01 -17.28 -4.94
CA LEU A 282 -8.86 -16.14 -4.64
C LEU A 282 -10.22 -16.55 -4.10
N THR A 283 -10.48 -16.11 -2.87
CA THR A 283 -11.79 -16.26 -2.21
C THR A 283 -12.74 -15.09 -2.50
N THR A 284 -12.20 -13.95 -2.93
CA THR A 284 -12.94 -12.71 -3.20
C THR A 284 -13.52 -12.67 -4.62
N PRO A 285 -14.74 -12.16 -4.84
CA PRO A 285 -15.28 -12.00 -6.19
C PRO A 285 -14.60 -10.85 -6.98
N PRO A 286 -14.89 -10.71 -8.29
CA PRO A 286 -14.01 -10.00 -9.23
C PRO A 286 -14.10 -8.47 -9.22
N MET A 287 -14.94 -7.85 -8.38
CA MET A 287 -15.24 -6.41 -8.48
C MET A 287 -14.01 -5.52 -8.28
N LEU A 288 -13.09 -5.92 -7.40
CA LEU A 288 -11.83 -5.18 -7.19
C LEU A 288 -11.07 -5.01 -8.51
N TYR A 289 -11.01 -6.07 -9.31
CA TYR A 289 -10.25 -6.09 -10.55
C TYR A 289 -10.95 -5.31 -11.65
N PHE A 290 -12.26 -5.51 -11.82
CA PHE A 290 -13.02 -4.80 -12.85
C PHE A 290 -13.03 -3.28 -12.64
N LEU A 291 -13.20 -2.81 -11.40
CA LEU A 291 -13.18 -1.37 -11.11
C LEU A 291 -11.78 -0.79 -11.25
N ASN A 292 -10.75 -1.52 -10.85
CA ASN A 292 -9.38 -1.01 -10.88
C ASN A 292 -8.71 -1.15 -12.24
N TYR A 293 -9.15 -2.08 -13.10
CA TYR A 293 -8.55 -2.37 -14.40
C TYR A 293 -8.23 -1.13 -15.25
N PRO A 294 -9.17 -0.20 -15.55
CA PRO A 294 -8.85 0.95 -16.40
C PRO A 294 -7.82 1.88 -15.77
N PHE A 295 -7.85 2.03 -14.43
CA PHE A 295 -6.90 2.88 -13.70
C PHE A 295 -5.52 2.23 -13.60
N ILE A 296 -5.47 0.93 -13.33
CA ILE A 296 -4.21 0.18 -13.30
C ILE A 296 -3.61 0.17 -14.70
N LEU A 297 -4.39 -0.07 -15.74
CA LEU A 297 -3.93 0.01 -17.13
C LEU A 297 -3.34 1.38 -17.44
N LEU A 298 -3.98 2.47 -17.00
CA LEU A 298 -3.45 3.83 -17.14
C LEU A 298 -2.14 4.03 -16.36
N LEU A 299 -2.08 3.62 -15.09
CA LEU A 299 -0.88 3.75 -14.26
C LEU A 299 0.27 2.87 -14.76
N SER A 300 -0.02 1.68 -15.26
CA SER A 300 0.94 0.81 -15.94
C SER A 300 1.44 1.44 -17.24
N LYS A 301 0.57 2.12 -18.00
CA LYS A 301 0.98 2.96 -19.15
C LYS A 301 1.81 4.17 -18.73
N MET A 302 1.65 4.67 -17.51
CA MET A 302 2.53 5.68 -16.89
C MET A 302 3.79 5.05 -16.26
N GLY A 303 3.99 3.73 -16.41
CA GLY A 303 5.11 2.87 -15.95
C GLY A 303 5.32 2.81 -14.44
N PHE A 304 4.21 2.82 -13.70
CA PHE A 304 4.19 2.17 -12.40
C PHE A 304 4.17 0.66 -12.61
N SER A 305 4.91 -0.10 -11.77
CA SER A 305 4.75 -1.55 -11.72
C SER A 305 3.31 -1.89 -11.32
N THR A 306 2.79 -3.05 -11.75
CA THR A 306 1.42 -3.46 -11.43
C THR A 306 1.14 -3.42 -9.94
N LEU A 307 2.08 -3.86 -9.11
CA LEU A 307 1.98 -3.80 -7.64
C LEU A 307 1.83 -2.36 -7.12
N ILE A 308 2.67 -1.43 -7.60
CA ILE A 308 2.60 -0.03 -7.17
C ILE A 308 1.31 0.63 -7.67
N ALA A 309 0.91 0.36 -8.92
CA ALA A 309 -0.34 0.86 -9.49
C ALA A 309 -1.55 0.41 -8.67
N CYS A 310 -1.61 -0.88 -8.31
CA CYS A 310 -2.61 -1.46 -7.44
C CYS A 310 -2.66 -0.75 -6.07
N ARG A 311 -1.51 -0.58 -5.42
CA ARG A 311 -1.42 0.08 -4.10
C ARG A 311 -1.75 1.57 -4.13
N ILE A 312 -1.43 2.30 -5.20
CA ILE A 312 -1.74 3.74 -5.34
C ILE A 312 -3.25 3.97 -5.26
N ILE A 313 -4.04 3.14 -5.94
CA ILE A 313 -5.50 3.25 -5.93
C ILE A 313 -6.03 3.07 -4.50
N ASN A 314 -5.55 2.04 -3.80
CA ASN A 314 -5.95 1.75 -2.42
C ASN A 314 -5.44 2.77 -1.39
N THR A 315 -4.27 3.36 -1.62
CA THR A 315 -3.64 4.29 -0.68
C THR A 315 -4.24 5.69 -0.79
N PHE A 316 -4.55 6.13 -2.00
CA PHE A 316 -4.97 7.51 -2.26
C PHE A 316 -6.43 7.60 -2.71
N ILE A 317 -6.80 6.87 -3.77
CA ILE A 317 -8.11 7.06 -4.42
C ILE A 317 -9.24 6.59 -3.50
N TYR A 318 -9.20 5.34 -3.02
CA TYR A 318 -10.28 4.82 -2.19
C TYR A 318 -10.46 5.58 -0.89
N PRO A 319 -9.43 5.87 -0.07
CA PRO A 319 -9.61 6.61 1.18
C PRO A 319 -10.19 8.01 0.97
N ILE A 320 -9.82 8.70 -0.11
CA ILE A 320 -10.41 10.01 -0.46
C ILE A 320 -11.89 9.85 -0.80
N ILE A 321 -12.25 8.90 -1.66
CA ILE A 321 -13.66 8.65 -2.03
C ILE A 321 -14.45 8.23 -0.79
N THR A 322 -13.94 7.30 0.03
CA THR A 322 -14.56 6.89 1.29
C THR A 322 -14.80 8.09 2.19
N PHE A 323 -13.80 8.96 2.37
CA PHE A 323 -13.94 10.16 3.19
C PHE A 323 -15.05 11.10 2.67
N LEU A 324 -15.13 11.32 1.35
CA LEU A 324 -16.17 12.16 0.74
C LEU A 324 -17.57 11.56 0.94
N VAL A 325 -17.72 10.26 0.70
CA VAL A 325 -18.97 9.52 0.92
C VAL A 325 -19.37 9.59 2.38
N LEU A 326 -18.47 9.25 3.31
CA LEU A 326 -18.75 9.27 4.74
C LEU A 326 -19.03 10.67 5.27
N SER A 327 -18.39 11.70 4.72
CA SER A 327 -18.67 13.10 5.09
C SER A 327 -20.12 13.47 4.84
N LYS A 328 -20.70 12.98 3.74
CA LYS A 328 -22.12 13.14 3.43
C LYS A 328 -22.99 12.24 4.31
N SER A 329 -22.59 10.97 4.51
CA SER A 329 -23.33 9.99 5.32
C SER A 329 -23.51 10.42 6.77
N PHE A 330 -22.41 10.86 7.38
CA PHE A 330 -22.38 11.26 8.78
C PHE A 330 -22.79 12.71 8.99
N GLN A 331 -22.92 13.49 7.91
CA GLN A 331 -23.12 14.94 7.95
C GLN A 331 -22.06 15.67 8.81
N ASN A 332 -20.86 15.07 8.93
CA ASN A 332 -19.79 15.57 9.78
C ASN A 332 -18.42 15.10 9.23
N LYS A 333 -17.65 16.06 8.70
CA LYS A 333 -16.32 15.80 8.11
C LYS A 333 -15.31 15.26 9.11
N GLN A 334 -15.31 15.74 10.36
CA GLN A 334 -14.37 15.25 11.37
C GLN A 334 -14.67 13.79 11.75
N LYS A 335 -15.95 13.42 11.83
CA LYS A 335 -16.38 12.04 12.07
C LYS A 335 -16.02 11.12 10.90
N ALA A 336 -16.16 11.61 9.67
CA ALA A 336 -15.71 10.89 8.48
C ALA A 336 -14.20 10.69 8.47
N LEU A 337 -13.43 11.74 8.80
CA LEU A 337 -11.97 11.65 8.91
C LEU A 337 -11.56 10.62 9.97
N LEU A 338 -12.17 10.69 11.16
CA LEU A 338 -11.92 9.74 12.25
C LEU A 338 -12.16 8.29 11.81
N PHE A 339 -13.24 8.05 11.05
CA PHE A 339 -13.53 6.72 10.51
C PHE A 339 -12.49 6.28 9.47
N SER A 340 -12.11 7.16 8.53
CA SER A 340 -11.12 6.87 7.50
C SER A 340 -9.72 6.53 8.05
N ILE A 341 -9.38 7.02 9.25
CA ILE A 341 -8.13 6.70 9.95
C ILE A 341 -8.29 5.64 11.04
N LEU A 342 -9.40 4.91 11.07
CA LEU A 342 -9.59 3.84 12.05
C LEU A 342 -8.44 2.83 11.97
N PRO A 343 -7.79 2.47 13.08
CA PRO A 343 -6.68 1.52 13.05
C PRO A 343 -7.05 0.13 12.52
N THR A 344 -8.34 -0.23 12.52
CA THR A 344 -8.86 -1.46 11.92
C THR A 344 -8.79 -1.48 10.40
N ILE A 345 -8.76 -0.32 9.72
CA ILE A 345 -8.79 -0.21 8.25
C ILE A 345 -7.50 0.43 7.73
N TYR A 346 -6.98 1.43 8.44
CA TYR A 346 -5.94 2.34 7.94
C TYR A 346 -4.73 1.61 7.35
N PHE A 347 -4.24 0.59 8.05
CA PHE A 347 -3.13 -0.24 7.60
C PHE A 347 -3.37 -0.90 6.24
N TYR A 348 -4.58 -1.42 6.01
CA TYR A 348 -4.93 -2.15 4.79
C TYR A 348 -5.08 -1.23 3.57
N ASN A 349 -5.18 0.10 3.76
CA ASN A 349 -5.18 1.05 2.65
C ASN A 349 -3.84 1.03 1.89
N PHE A 350 -2.74 0.64 2.53
CA PHE A 350 -1.43 0.57 1.87
C PHE A 350 -1.23 -0.69 1.03
N LEU A 351 -2.17 -1.63 1.08
CA LEU A 351 -2.13 -2.92 0.43
C LEU A 351 -3.28 -3.03 -0.58
N PHE A 352 -3.12 -3.86 -1.62
CA PHE A 352 -4.17 -4.07 -2.62
C PHE A 352 -5.27 -5.03 -2.14
N TYR A 353 -6.10 -4.54 -1.21
CA TYR A 353 -7.15 -5.26 -0.51
C TYR A 353 -8.56 -4.70 -0.82
N THR A 354 -9.61 -5.46 -0.50
CA THR A 354 -11.01 -5.12 -0.84
C THR A 354 -11.74 -4.27 0.20
N ASP A 355 -11.18 -4.09 1.40
CA ASP A 355 -11.88 -3.55 2.58
C ASP A 355 -12.42 -2.12 2.39
N THR A 356 -11.58 -1.21 1.91
CA THR A 356 -11.93 0.21 1.75
C THR A 356 -12.92 0.43 0.60
N LEU A 357 -12.76 -0.31 -0.49
CA LEU A 357 -13.73 -0.35 -1.59
C LEU A 357 -15.09 -0.85 -1.08
N SER A 358 -15.10 -1.96 -0.34
CA SER A 358 -16.30 -2.56 0.24
C SER A 358 -17.08 -1.57 1.11
N ILE A 359 -16.39 -0.89 2.03
CA ILE A 359 -16.99 0.14 2.92
C ILE A 359 -17.56 1.30 2.11
N THR A 360 -16.85 1.74 1.07
CA THR A 360 -17.29 2.83 0.19
C THR A 360 -18.58 2.48 -0.54
N LEU A 361 -18.62 1.30 -1.18
CA LEU A 361 -19.78 0.82 -1.92
C LEU A 361 -21.00 0.62 -1.03
N LEU A 362 -20.80 0.04 0.16
CA LEU A 362 -21.88 -0.16 1.13
C LEU A 362 -22.44 1.16 1.67
N SER A 363 -21.56 2.13 1.96
CA SER A 363 -21.97 3.47 2.41
C SER A 363 -22.73 4.23 1.32
N LEU A 364 -22.28 4.15 0.07
CA LEU A 364 -22.98 4.71 -1.09
C LEU A 364 -24.36 4.08 -1.29
N SER A 365 -24.43 2.74 -1.22
CA SER A 365 -25.69 2.01 -1.29
C SER A 365 -26.68 2.49 -0.23
N PHE A 366 -26.24 2.65 1.02
CA PHE A 366 -27.11 3.10 2.09
C PHE A 366 -27.59 4.55 1.90
N GLN A 367 -26.75 5.46 1.44
CA GLN A 367 -27.16 6.83 1.15
C GLN A 367 -28.19 6.91 0.02
N LEU A 368 -28.03 6.08 -1.00
CA LEU A 368 -28.97 5.99 -2.12
C LEU A 368 -30.31 5.41 -1.66
N LEU A 369 -30.33 4.43 -0.75
CA LEU A 369 -31.56 3.95 -0.09
C LEU A 369 -32.28 5.08 0.64
N GLN A 370 -31.56 5.81 1.50
CA GLN A 370 -32.11 6.94 2.26
C GLN A 370 -32.65 8.05 1.35
N SER A 371 -32.08 8.17 0.15
CA SER A 371 -32.52 9.12 -0.89
C SER A 371 -33.60 8.54 -1.82
N LYS A 372 -34.13 7.35 -1.54
CA LYS A 372 -35.16 6.63 -2.30
C LYS A 372 -34.76 6.20 -3.73
N TYR A 373 -33.46 6.21 -4.05
CA TYR A 373 -32.92 5.70 -5.31
C TYR A 373 -32.65 4.18 -5.23
N TYR A 374 -33.72 3.39 -5.02
CA TYR A 374 -33.63 1.96 -4.72
C TYR A 374 -32.90 1.15 -5.81
N PHE A 375 -33.17 1.41 -7.09
CA PHE A 375 -32.51 0.70 -8.19
C PHE A 375 -31.00 0.95 -8.22
N ILE A 376 -30.57 2.22 -8.19
CA ILE A 376 -29.14 2.58 -8.21
C ILE A 376 -28.45 2.05 -6.95
N SER A 377 -29.10 2.13 -5.78
CA SER A 377 -28.62 1.52 -4.55
C SER A 377 -28.36 0.01 -4.70
N SER A 378 -29.24 -0.71 -5.40
CA SER A 378 -29.06 -2.15 -5.63
C SER A 378 -27.83 -2.46 -6.47
N ILE A 379 -27.47 -1.61 -7.45
CA ILE A 379 -26.24 -1.75 -8.24
C ILE A 379 -25.02 -1.64 -7.33
N PHE A 380 -24.95 -0.60 -6.48
CA PHE A 380 -23.86 -0.45 -5.52
C PHE A 380 -23.83 -1.57 -4.47
N SER A 381 -25.00 -2.09 -4.08
CA SER A 381 -25.10 -3.26 -3.20
C SER A 381 -24.53 -4.52 -3.85
N LEU A 382 -24.89 -4.77 -5.12
CA LEU A 382 -24.33 -5.87 -5.89
C LEU A 382 -22.82 -5.74 -6.02
N CYS A 383 -22.32 -4.54 -6.35
CA CYS A 383 -20.88 -4.29 -6.39
C CYS A 383 -20.21 -4.54 -5.04
N SER A 384 -20.86 -4.15 -3.94
CA SER A 384 -20.36 -4.41 -2.58
C SER A 384 -20.24 -5.91 -2.30
N VAL A 385 -21.23 -6.73 -2.68
CA VAL A 385 -21.14 -8.21 -2.56
C VAL A 385 -20.07 -8.79 -3.47
N MET A 386 -19.95 -8.28 -4.69
CA MET A 386 -18.91 -8.69 -5.63
C MET A 386 -17.50 -8.23 -5.22
N SER A 387 -17.38 -7.31 -4.26
CA SER A 387 -16.09 -7.00 -3.61
C SER A 387 -15.82 -7.94 -2.43
N ARG A 388 -16.86 -8.26 -1.64
CA ARG A 388 -16.80 -9.18 -0.50
C ARG A 388 -18.15 -9.88 -0.29
N GLN A 389 -18.18 -11.20 -0.35
CA GLN A 389 -19.40 -12.01 -0.20
C GLN A 389 -20.12 -11.75 1.13
N THR A 390 -19.37 -11.53 2.20
CA THR A 390 -19.91 -11.30 3.55
C THR A 390 -20.76 -10.02 3.64
N ASN A 391 -20.68 -9.11 2.67
CA ASN A 391 -21.52 -7.92 2.60
C ASN A 391 -23.00 -8.23 2.36
N ILE A 392 -23.35 -9.47 1.98
CA ILE A 392 -24.75 -9.87 1.82
C ILE A 392 -25.57 -9.65 3.10
N LEU A 393 -24.98 -9.94 4.27
CA LEU A 393 -25.61 -9.70 5.57
C LEU A 393 -25.85 -8.20 5.80
N TRP A 394 -24.88 -7.37 5.42
CA TRP A 394 -24.96 -5.94 5.60
C TRP A 394 -25.94 -5.27 4.63
N ILE A 395 -26.20 -5.85 3.46
CA ILE A 395 -27.29 -5.41 2.57
C ILE A 395 -28.65 -5.57 3.25
N VAL A 396 -28.89 -6.73 3.88
CA VAL A 396 -30.13 -6.95 4.65
C VAL A 396 -30.24 -5.92 5.77
N TYR A 397 -29.15 -5.69 6.49
CA TYR A 397 -29.10 -4.70 7.57
C TYR A 397 -29.48 -3.28 7.09
N ILE A 398 -28.90 -2.80 5.99
CA ILE A 398 -29.18 -1.44 5.50
C ILE A 398 -30.62 -1.29 4.99
N CYS A 399 -31.21 -2.34 4.40
CA CYS A 399 -32.62 -2.33 3.99
C CYS A 399 -33.56 -2.25 5.20
N ILE A 400 -33.32 -3.08 6.24
CA ILE A 400 -34.09 -3.02 7.48
C ILE A 400 -33.92 -1.66 8.15
N LYS A 401 -32.68 -1.15 8.21
CA LYS A 401 -32.40 0.15 8.81
C LYS A 401 -33.10 1.29 8.08
N ASP A 402 -33.02 1.34 6.75
CA ASP A 402 -33.71 2.35 5.94
C ASP A 402 -35.23 2.29 6.18
N TYR A 403 -35.83 1.10 6.18
CA TYR A 403 -37.25 0.93 6.46
C TYR A 403 -37.65 1.44 7.86
N LEU A 404 -36.83 1.16 8.88
CA LEU A 404 -37.07 1.66 10.25
C LEU A 404 -36.93 3.19 10.33
N ASP A 405 -35.93 3.76 9.65
CA ASP A 405 -35.68 5.20 9.62
C ASP A 405 -36.83 5.94 8.90
N GLN A 406 -37.34 5.41 7.78
CA GLN A 406 -38.43 6.00 6.99
C GLN A 406 -39.76 6.05 7.74
N ASN A 407 -40.11 4.99 8.45
CA ASN A 407 -41.36 4.92 9.21
C ASN A 407 -41.27 5.62 10.57
N GLN A 408 -40.16 6.31 10.85
CA GLN A 408 -39.87 6.98 12.12
C GLN A 408 -40.11 6.08 13.33
N ILE A 409 -39.89 4.78 13.18
CA ILE A 409 -40.07 3.79 14.23
C ILE A 409 -38.87 3.91 15.17
N LYS A 410 -38.89 4.98 15.95
CA LYS A 410 -38.20 5.03 17.22
C LYS A 410 -39.06 4.19 18.13
N LEU A 411 -38.85 2.86 18.12
CA LEU A 411 -39.25 2.02 19.26
C LEU A 411 -38.46 2.53 20.47
N GLN A 412 -38.89 3.66 21.00
CA GLN A 412 -38.39 4.21 22.24
C GLN A 412 -38.83 3.22 23.28
N PHE A 413 -37.86 2.55 23.89
CA PHE A 413 -38.08 1.77 25.10
C PHE A 413 -38.54 2.74 26.19
N LYS A 414 -39.85 3.05 26.21
CA LYS A 414 -40.47 3.72 27.35
C LYS A 414 -40.43 2.81 28.58
N ASP A 415 -40.29 1.50 28.38
CA ASP A 415 -40.16 0.53 29.47
C ASP A 415 -39.00 -0.47 29.21
N PRO A 416 -37.87 -0.38 29.93
CA PRO A 416 -36.75 -1.33 29.82
C PRO A 416 -37.07 -2.75 30.33
N ARG A 417 -38.31 -2.98 30.78
CA ARG A 417 -38.84 -4.29 31.18
C ARG A 417 -39.48 -5.08 30.03
N LEU A 418 -39.71 -4.46 28.87
CA LEU A 418 -40.22 -5.16 27.69
C LEU A 418 -39.12 -6.06 27.12
N SER A 419 -39.43 -7.34 26.98
CA SER A 419 -38.48 -8.37 26.55
C SER A 419 -38.03 -8.15 25.09
N ILE A 420 -36.82 -8.58 24.75
CA ILE A 420 -36.33 -8.65 23.36
C ILE A 420 -37.35 -9.35 22.45
N THR A 421 -38.05 -10.37 22.97
CA THR A 421 -39.10 -11.09 22.26
C THR A 421 -40.27 -10.20 21.88
N PHE A 422 -40.68 -9.25 22.72
CA PHE A 422 -41.73 -8.27 22.37
C PHE A 422 -41.30 -7.40 21.18
N HIS A 423 -40.05 -6.92 21.18
CA HIS A 423 -39.54 -6.07 20.10
C HIS A 423 -39.35 -6.81 18.78
N LEU A 424 -38.87 -8.07 18.84
CA LEU A 424 -38.79 -8.92 17.65
C LEU A 424 -40.17 -9.23 17.08
N ASN A 425 -41.15 -9.53 17.95
CA ASN A 425 -42.53 -9.75 17.52
C ASN A 425 -43.16 -8.48 16.93
N ALA A 426 -42.90 -7.31 17.51
CA ALA A 426 -43.36 -6.04 16.97
C ALA A 426 -42.76 -5.74 15.59
N LEU A 427 -41.45 -5.96 15.41
CA LEU A 427 -40.78 -5.85 14.12
C LEU A 427 -41.42 -6.82 13.10
N PHE A 428 -41.61 -8.08 13.50
CA PHE A 428 -42.18 -9.11 12.63
C PHE A 428 -43.60 -8.76 12.17
N ASN A 429 -44.48 -8.40 13.10
CA ASN A 429 -45.86 -8.02 12.79
C ASN A 429 -45.95 -6.81 11.85
N MET A 430 -45.03 -5.86 12.03
CA MET A 430 -44.96 -4.66 11.19
C MET A 430 -44.40 -4.94 9.79
N ILE A 431 -43.40 -5.82 9.68
CA ILE A 431 -42.93 -6.31 8.38
C ILE A 431 -44.09 -7.00 7.65
N LEU A 432 -44.88 -7.82 8.35
CA LEU A 432 -46.04 -8.49 7.79
C LEU A 432 -47.12 -7.52 7.31
N SER A 433 -47.40 -6.46 8.07
CA SER A 433 -48.40 -5.45 7.67
C SER A 433 -47.98 -4.65 6.44
N ASP A 434 -46.67 -4.43 6.27
CA ASP A 434 -46.13 -3.58 5.20
C ASP A 434 -45.46 -4.36 4.06
N LEU A 435 -45.68 -5.67 3.98
CA LEU A 435 -45.03 -6.56 3.00
C LEU A 435 -45.05 -6.01 1.58
N ARG A 436 -46.20 -5.48 1.13
CA ARG A 436 -46.35 -4.94 -0.23
C ARG A 436 -45.44 -3.73 -0.47
N THR A 437 -45.30 -2.85 0.52
CA THR A 437 -44.43 -1.67 0.44
C THR A 437 -42.97 -2.05 0.50
N ILE A 438 -42.61 -2.99 1.38
CA ILE A 438 -41.25 -3.54 1.51
C ILE A 438 -40.82 -4.19 0.20
N ILE A 439 -41.64 -5.08 -0.35
CA ILE A 439 -41.35 -5.73 -1.63
C ILE A 439 -41.19 -4.67 -2.73
N ARG A 440 -42.11 -3.72 -2.86
CA ARG A 440 -42.03 -2.68 -3.90
C ARG A 440 -40.74 -1.85 -3.80
N ASN A 441 -40.35 -1.43 -2.60
CA ASN A 441 -39.21 -0.54 -2.40
C ASN A 441 -37.87 -1.29 -2.50
N TYR A 442 -37.80 -2.52 -2.01
CA TYR A 442 -36.55 -3.28 -1.89
C TYR A 442 -36.47 -4.48 -2.86
N ILE A 443 -37.33 -4.57 -3.87
CA ILE A 443 -37.38 -5.70 -4.82
C ILE A 443 -36.00 -6.01 -5.40
N TYR A 444 -35.24 -4.98 -5.78
CA TYR A 444 -33.93 -5.16 -6.39
C TYR A 444 -32.90 -5.74 -5.41
N HIS A 445 -32.93 -5.33 -4.13
CA HIS A 445 -32.07 -5.90 -3.08
C HIS A 445 -32.51 -7.33 -2.71
N ILE A 446 -33.81 -7.61 -2.72
CA ILE A 446 -34.35 -8.96 -2.54
C ILE A 446 -33.88 -9.88 -3.68
N CYS A 447 -33.87 -9.40 -4.93
CA CYS A 447 -33.31 -10.15 -6.05
C CYS A 447 -31.83 -10.51 -5.83
N ILE A 448 -31.02 -9.61 -5.27
CA ILE A 448 -29.61 -9.89 -4.93
C ILE A 448 -29.51 -11.00 -3.87
N LEU A 449 -30.38 -10.99 -2.85
CA LEU A 449 -30.43 -12.04 -1.83
C LEU A 449 -30.80 -13.39 -2.44
N ILE A 450 -31.80 -13.43 -3.31
CA ILE A 450 -32.21 -14.65 -4.01
C ILE A 450 -31.07 -15.17 -4.88
N LEU A 451 -30.42 -14.30 -5.67
CA LEU A 451 -29.27 -14.67 -6.50
C LEU A 451 -28.11 -15.22 -5.65
N PHE A 452 -27.86 -14.63 -4.49
CA PHE A 452 -26.83 -15.12 -3.56
C PHE A 452 -27.18 -16.49 -2.98
N ILE A 453 -28.44 -16.74 -2.63
CA ILE A 453 -28.90 -18.06 -2.17
C ILE A 453 -28.75 -19.12 -3.27
N VAL A 454 -29.13 -18.79 -4.52
CA VAL A 454 -28.92 -19.67 -5.67
C VAL A 454 -27.43 -19.94 -5.88
N PHE A 455 -26.58 -18.93 -5.73
CA PHE A 455 -25.13 -19.08 -5.75
C PHE A 455 -24.64 -20.04 -4.66
N LEU A 456 -25.06 -19.87 -3.40
CA LEU A 456 -24.68 -20.76 -2.29
C LEU A 456 -25.05 -22.21 -2.58
N TYR A 457 -26.26 -22.44 -3.09
CA TYR A 457 -26.74 -23.78 -3.43
C TYR A 457 -25.90 -24.41 -4.55
N LYS A 458 -25.60 -23.66 -5.62
CA LYS A 458 -24.80 -24.16 -6.75
C LYS A 458 -23.31 -24.32 -6.41
N ASN A 459 -22.76 -23.44 -5.59
CA ASN A 459 -21.34 -23.42 -5.25
C ASN A 459 -20.98 -24.36 -4.08
N GLY A 460 -21.96 -24.76 -3.27
CA GLY A 460 -21.75 -25.62 -2.09
C GLY A 460 -21.04 -24.91 -0.93
N GLY A 461 -20.95 -23.58 -0.96
CA GLY A 461 -20.27 -22.78 0.05
C GLY A 461 -20.26 -21.29 -0.27
N VAL A 462 -19.86 -20.48 0.71
CA VAL A 462 -19.77 -19.02 0.55
C VAL A 462 -18.58 -18.64 -0.34
N VAL A 463 -17.48 -19.36 -0.22
CA VAL A 463 -16.18 -19.06 -0.83
C VAL A 463 -16.09 -19.52 -2.29
N LEU A 464 -15.54 -18.68 -3.17
CA LEU A 464 -15.40 -18.97 -4.61
C LEU A 464 -14.21 -19.89 -4.93
N GLY A 465 -13.00 -19.55 -4.47
CA GLY A 465 -11.77 -20.34 -4.60
C GLY A 465 -11.46 -21.17 -3.35
N ASP A 466 -10.17 -21.32 -3.02
CA ASP A 466 -9.53 -22.06 -1.91
C ASP A 466 -10.45 -22.61 -0.79
N LYS A 467 -11.32 -23.57 -1.14
CA LYS A 467 -12.38 -24.09 -0.25
C LYS A 467 -11.80 -24.88 0.92
N ASP A 468 -10.66 -25.53 0.70
CA ASP A 468 -10.01 -26.40 1.69
C ASP A 468 -9.49 -25.59 2.89
N ASN A 469 -8.96 -24.39 2.64
CA ASN A 469 -8.44 -23.50 3.69
C ASN A 469 -9.49 -22.54 4.27
N HIS A 470 -10.69 -22.47 3.67
CA HIS A 470 -11.74 -21.53 4.06
C HIS A 470 -13.08 -22.23 4.35
N GLN A 471 -13.01 -23.34 5.08
CA GLN A 471 -14.20 -23.99 5.62
C GLN A 471 -14.89 -23.09 6.65
N LEU A 472 -16.22 -23.18 6.74
CA LEU A 472 -17.00 -22.45 7.74
C LEU A 472 -16.67 -22.99 9.13
N VAL A 473 -15.84 -22.28 9.88
CA VAL A 473 -15.51 -22.62 11.27
C VAL A 473 -16.23 -21.68 12.21
N PHE A 474 -16.84 -22.26 13.26
CA PHE A 474 -17.50 -21.50 14.29
C PHE A 474 -16.49 -21.00 15.34
N HIS A 475 -16.34 -19.68 15.42
CA HIS A 475 -15.40 -18.98 16.29
C HIS A 475 -16.10 -17.83 17.04
N ALA A 476 -16.94 -18.17 18.02
CA ALA A 476 -17.71 -17.16 18.76
C ALA A 476 -16.87 -16.20 19.60
N ALA A 477 -15.62 -16.56 19.94
CA ALA A 477 -14.72 -15.67 20.67
C ALA A 477 -14.37 -14.37 19.92
N GLN A 478 -14.62 -14.28 18.60
CA GLN A 478 -14.54 -13.01 17.86
C GLN A 478 -15.41 -11.89 18.45
N ILE A 479 -16.56 -12.24 19.01
CA ILE A 479 -17.44 -11.27 19.68
C ILE A 479 -16.73 -10.69 20.91
N MET A 480 -15.99 -11.53 21.64
CA MET A 480 -15.22 -11.10 22.81
C MET A 480 -14.06 -10.19 22.41
N TYR A 481 -13.40 -10.47 21.28
CA TYR A 481 -12.33 -9.62 20.72
C TYR A 481 -12.86 -8.28 20.19
N PHE A 482 -14.09 -8.25 19.70
CA PHE A 482 -14.76 -7.03 19.26
C PHE A 482 -15.08 -6.08 20.42
N MET A 483 -15.43 -6.59 21.62
CA MET A 483 -15.87 -5.74 22.75
C MET A 483 -14.81 -4.70 23.19
N PRO A 484 -13.52 -5.04 23.40
CA PRO A 484 -12.48 -4.05 23.68
C PRO A 484 -12.28 -3.04 22.56
N VAL A 485 -12.34 -3.47 21.29
CA VAL A 485 -12.20 -2.57 20.14
C VAL A 485 -13.34 -1.55 20.16
N LEU A 486 -14.58 -2.01 20.31
CA LEU A 486 -15.74 -1.14 20.43
C LEU A 486 -15.64 -0.19 21.63
N PHE A 487 -15.11 -0.66 22.76
CA PHE A 487 -14.90 0.17 23.95
C PHE A 487 -13.87 1.29 23.73
N ILE A 488 -12.70 0.97 23.16
CA ILE A 488 -11.65 1.95 22.86
C ILE A 488 -12.17 2.96 21.82
N TYR A 489 -12.99 2.50 20.88
CA TYR A 489 -13.47 3.30 19.76
C TYR A 489 -14.80 4.01 20.08
N PHE A 490 -15.31 3.84 21.30
CA PHE A 490 -16.57 4.43 21.72
C PHE A 490 -16.47 5.97 21.74
N PRO A 491 -17.45 6.72 21.21
CA PRO A 491 -17.37 8.17 21.05
C PRO A 491 -17.70 8.93 22.33
N ILE A 492 -16.79 8.88 23.28
CA ILE A 492 -16.95 9.47 24.60
C ILE A 492 -15.67 10.15 25.06
N ASN A 493 -15.82 11.29 25.74
CA ASN A 493 -14.70 11.97 26.38
C ASN A 493 -14.18 11.08 27.52
N TRP A 494 -12.86 11.04 27.68
CA TRP A 494 -12.15 10.22 28.67
C TRP A 494 -12.63 10.50 30.10
N ASN A 495 -12.91 11.77 30.44
CA ASN A 495 -13.44 12.12 31.76
C ASN A 495 -14.82 11.48 32.01
N THR A 496 -15.69 11.53 31.00
CA THR A 496 -17.03 10.94 31.07
C THR A 496 -16.95 9.42 31.08
N LEU A 497 -16.05 8.83 30.28
CA LEU A 497 -15.79 7.39 30.29
C LEU A 497 -15.34 6.94 31.68
N PHE A 498 -14.38 7.64 32.27
CA PHE A 498 -13.87 7.38 33.62
C PHE A 498 -14.96 7.52 34.69
N GLN A 499 -15.81 8.54 34.60
CA GLN A 499 -16.96 8.68 35.50
C GLN A 499 -17.92 7.48 35.36
N TYR A 500 -18.26 7.06 34.14
CA TYR A 500 -19.14 5.91 33.94
C TYR A 500 -18.52 4.59 34.35
N THR A 501 -17.20 4.41 34.18
CA THR A 501 -16.49 3.21 34.66
C THR A 501 -16.53 3.16 36.19
N GLN A 502 -16.21 4.27 36.88
CA GLN A 502 -16.30 4.37 38.33
C GLN A 502 -17.71 4.08 38.85
N LEU A 503 -18.74 4.68 38.24
CA LEU A 503 -20.13 4.44 38.61
C LEU A 503 -20.55 2.98 38.39
N SER A 504 -20.03 2.32 37.34
CA SER A 504 -20.31 0.91 37.04
C SER A 504 -19.65 -0.01 38.04
N ILE A 505 -18.37 0.24 38.38
CA ILE A 505 -17.64 -0.51 39.40
C ILE A 505 -18.31 -0.32 40.78
N LYS A 506 -18.63 0.91 41.18
CA LYS A 506 -19.32 1.19 42.45
C LYS A 506 -20.65 0.44 42.53
N ARG A 507 -21.43 0.42 41.43
CA ARG A 507 -22.69 -0.34 41.38
C ARG A 507 -22.45 -1.85 41.47
N LEU A 508 -21.45 -2.37 40.77
CA LEU A 508 -21.07 -3.78 40.83
C LEU A 508 -20.69 -4.18 42.27
N LEU A 509 -19.98 -3.34 43.00
CA LEU A 509 -19.60 -3.60 44.39
C LEU A 509 -20.80 -3.55 45.37
N LEU A 510 -21.74 -2.64 45.15
CA LEU A 510 -22.83 -2.36 46.09
C LEU A 510 -24.14 -3.13 45.82
N SER A 511 -24.46 -3.43 44.55
CA SER A 511 -25.76 -4.01 44.16
C SER A 511 -25.68 -5.52 43.91
N ARG A 512 -26.50 -6.30 44.63
CA ARG A 512 -26.60 -7.76 44.42
C ARG A 512 -27.00 -8.11 42.99
N ASN A 513 -27.97 -7.40 42.42
CA ASN A 513 -28.42 -7.65 41.04
C ASN A 513 -27.29 -7.37 40.04
N ALA A 514 -26.51 -6.31 40.23
CA ALA A 514 -25.39 -6.00 39.35
C ALA A 514 -24.28 -7.07 39.43
N LYS A 515 -23.99 -7.60 40.62
CA LYS A 515 -23.07 -8.74 40.80
C LYS A 515 -23.57 -9.97 40.06
N PHE A 516 -24.86 -10.30 40.23
CA PHE A 516 -25.47 -11.45 39.58
C PHE A 516 -25.43 -11.32 38.04
N THR A 517 -25.76 -10.15 37.50
CA THR A 517 -25.65 -9.88 36.04
C THR A 517 -24.21 -10.01 35.56
N TYR A 518 -23.23 -9.47 36.28
CA TYR A 518 -21.82 -9.62 35.93
C TYR A 518 -21.37 -11.08 35.95
N LEU A 519 -21.76 -11.85 36.97
CA LEU A 519 -21.43 -13.27 37.08
C LEU A 519 -22.02 -14.08 35.92
N ILE A 520 -23.27 -13.81 35.51
CA ILE A 520 -23.87 -14.45 34.33
C ILE A 520 -23.07 -14.12 33.08
N ILE A 521 -22.76 -12.84 32.84
CA ILE A 521 -21.98 -12.43 31.67
C ILE A 521 -20.59 -13.07 31.70
N LEU A 522 -19.95 -13.13 32.87
CA LEU A 522 -18.66 -13.77 33.04
C LEU A 522 -18.69 -15.26 32.70
N ILE A 523 -19.71 -16.00 33.17
CA ILE A 523 -19.89 -17.41 32.84
C ILE A 523 -20.03 -17.58 31.32
N ILE A 524 -20.87 -16.76 30.67
CA ILE A 524 -21.02 -16.78 29.21
C ILE A 524 -19.69 -16.48 28.50
N CYS A 525 -18.93 -15.49 28.97
CA CYS A 525 -17.61 -15.19 28.41
C CYS A 525 -16.64 -16.38 28.56
N LEU A 526 -16.64 -17.04 29.72
CA LEU A 526 -15.80 -18.21 29.99
C LEU A 526 -16.17 -19.39 29.08
N GLU A 527 -17.46 -19.70 28.95
CA GLU A 527 -17.96 -20.75 28.06
C GLU A 527 -17.59 -20.47 26.60
N ILE A 528 -17.82 -19.24 26.12
CA ILE A 528 -17.46 -18.84 24.74
C ILE A 528 -15.96 -19.00 24.49
N VAL A 529 -15.12 -18.54 25.42
CA VAL A 529 -13.66 -18.61 25.24
C VAL A 529 -13.13 -20.03 25.38
N HIS A 530 -13.72 -20.84 26.26
CA HIS A 530 -13.34 -22.23 26.46
C HIS A 530 -13.69 -23.10 25.25
N ASP A 531 -14.95 -23.08 24.81
CA ASP A 531 -15.46 -24.02 23.80
C ASP A 531 -15.31 -23.50 22.37
N TRP A 532 -15.27 -22.18 22.16
CA TRP A 532 -15.43 -21.56 20.83
C TRP A 532 -14.29 -20.60 20.45
N THR A 533 -13.10 -20.81 21.03
CA THR A 533 -11.86 -20.20 20.53
C THR A 533 -11.23 -21.10 19.48
N TYR A 534 -11.16 -20.62 18.23
CA TYR A 534 -10.48 -21.29 17.13
C TYR A 534 -9.15 -20.62 16.83
N ILE A 535 -8.12 -21.41 16.52
CA ILE A 535 -6.77 -20.91 16.22
C ILE A 535 -6.50 -21.17 14.74
N HIS A 536 -6.57 -20.12 13.93
CA HIS A 536 -6.28 -20.25 12.51
C HIS A 536 -4.75 -20.34 12.26
N PRO A 537 -4.26 -21.28 11.43
CA PRO A 537 -2.82 -21.43 11.15
C PRO A 537 -2.15 -20.15 10.65
N PHE A 538 -2.83 -19.37 9.81
CA PHE A 538 -2.33 -18.09 9.27
C PHE A 538 -2.07 -17.00 10.30
N ILE A 539 -2.53 -17.13 11.56
CA ILE A 539 -2.14 -16.17 12.61
C ILE A 539 -0.63 -16.24 12.89
N LEU A 540 -0.01 -17.40 12.66
CA LEU A 540 1.41 -17.64 12.94
C LEU A 540 2.31 -17.47 11.71
N SER A 541 1.75 -17.30 10.52
CA SER A 541 2.52 -17.26 9.27
C SER A 541 3.27 -15.94 9.05
N ASP A 542 2.85 -14.83 9.68
CA ASP A 542 3.49 -13.53 9.51
C ASP A 542 3.70 -12.80 10.83
N ASN A 543 4.96 -12.46 11.13
CA ASN A 543 5.37 -11.78 12.36
C ASN A 543 5.51 -10.26 12.24
N ARG A 544 5.19 -9.66 11.09
CA ARG A 544 5.20 -8.22 10.84
C ARG A 544 3.88 -7.59 11.29
N HIS A 545 2.77 -8.31 11.19
CA HIS A 545 1.48 -7.77 11.58
C HIS A 545 1.29 -7.77 13.11
N TYR A 546 0.72 -6.70 13.67
CA TYR A 546 0.58 -6.54 15.13
C TYR A 546 -0.29 -7.61 15.79
N VAL A 547 -1.24 -8.20 15.04
CA VAL A 547 -2.09 -9.30 15.52
C VAL A 547 -1.25 -10.50 15.96
N PHE A 548 -0.15 -10.81 15.26
CA PHE A 548 0.78 -11.86 15.64
C PHE A 548 1.32 -11.64 17.07
N TYR A 549 1.69 -10.40 17.41
CA TYR A 549 2.21 -10.09 18.75
C TYR A 549 1.14 -10.15 19.82
N ILE A 550 -0.09 -9.68 19.52
CA ILE A 550 -1.23 -9.81 20.44
C ILE A 550 -1.52 -11.30 20.70
N TRP A 551 -1.55 -12.10 19.65
CA TRP A 551 -1.74 -13.53 19.74
C TRP A 551 -0.64 -14.18 20.58
N ARG A 552 0.60 -14.05 20.15
CA ARG A 552 1.75 -14.71 20.79
C ARG A 552 1.96 -14.29 22.25
N ARG A 553 1.76 -13.01 22.60
CA ARG A 553 2.04 -12.54 23.97
C ARG A 553 0.86 -12.74 24.91
N ILE A 554 -0.37 -12.70 24.39
CA ILE A 554 -1.59 -12.67 25.20
C ILE A 554 -2.48 -13.88 24.86
N LEU A 555 -3.05 -13.94 23.65
CA LEU A 555 -4.13 -14.90 23.36
C LEU A 555 -3.68 -16.36 23.24
N SER A 556 -2.40 -16.62 22.95
CA SER A 556 -1.87 -17.98 22.90
C SER A 556 -1.69 -18.61 24.28
N LYS A 557 -1.71 -17.80 25.37
CA LYS A 557 -1.59 -18.31 26.73
C LYS A 557 -2.97 -18.44 27.37
N ASP A 558 -3.35 -19.66 27.71
CA ASP A 558 -4.66 -19.98 28.28
C ASP A 558 -5.02 -19.13 29.48
N ILE A 559 -4.06 -18.96 30.41
CA ILE A 559 -4.28 -18.17 31.62
C ILE A 559 -4.67 -16.73 31.30
N TYR A 560 -4.07 -16.12 30.28
CA TYR A 560 -4.40 -14.75 29.87
C TYR A 560 -5.74 -14.69 29.13
N ARG A 561 -6.09 -15.71 28.33
CA ARG A 561 -7.43 -15.81 27.71
C ARG A 561 -8.54 -15.80 28.76
N TYR A 562 -8.40 -16.61 29.81
CA TYR A 562 -9.39 -16.66 30.89
C TYR A 562 -9.39 -15.40 31.77
N ILE A 563 -8.23 -14.79 32.04
CA ILE A 563 -8.16 -13.49 32.74
C ILE A 563 -8.87 -12.40 31.93
N LEU A 564 -8.74 -12.41 30.60
CA LEU A 564 -9.43 -11.47 29.73
C LEU A 564 -10.96 -11.58 29.81
N CYS A 565 -11.54 -12.75 30.14
CA CYS A 565 -13.00 -12.89 30.33
C CYS A 565 -13.55 -11.97 31.41
N PHE A 566 -12.79 -11.74 32.50
CA PHE A 566 -13.17 -10.79 33.55
C PHE A 566 -13.25 -9.36 33.01
N ILE A 567 -12.32 -9.01 32.12
CA ILE A 567 -12.25 -7.71 31.46
C ILE A 567 -13.38 -7.57 30.44
N TYR A 568 -13.63 -8.59 29.61
CA TYR A 568 -14.73 -8.61 28.64
C TYR A 568 -16.09 -8.41 29.33
N ALA A 569 -16.36 -9.17 30.40
CA ALA A 569 -17.59 -9.03 31.17
C ALA A 569 -17.76 -7.62 31.74
N LEU A 570 -16.67 -7.03 32.25
CA LEU A 570 -16.70 -5.66 32.79
C LEU A 570 -16.97 -4.63 31.68
N ILE A 571 -16.33 -4.77 30.52
CA ILE A 571 -16.54 -3.91 29.36
C ILE A 571 -18.00 -3.97 28.88
N ILE A 572 -18.59 -5.16 28.78
CA ILE A 572 -19.99 -5.34 28.38
C ILE A 572 -20.94 -4.62 29.36
N VAL A 573 -20.70 -4.75 30.68
CA VAL A 573 -21.50 -4.06 31.70
C VAL A 573 -21.34 -2.53 31.59
N ILE A 574 -20.14 -2.02 31.33
CA ILE A 574 -19.91 -0.58 31.18
C ILE A 574 -20.57 -0.06 29.90
N LEU A 575 -20.36 -0.72 28.77
CA LEU A 575 -20.92 -0.32 27.47
C LEU A 575 -22.45 -0.32 27.49
N SER A 576 -23.06 -1.40 27.98
CA SER A 576 -24.53 -1.49 28.11
C SER A 576 -25.09 -0.33 28.94
N ARG A 577 -24.41 0.05 30.03
CA ARG A 577 -24.82 1.19 30.85
C ARG A 577 -24.67 2.53 30.13
N ILE A 578 -23.57 2.75 29.40
CA ILE A 578 -23.37 3.98 28.63
C ILE A 578 -24.49 4.13 27.59
N LEU A 579 -24.84 3.05 26.89
CA LEU A 579 -25.92 3.03 25.89
C LEU A 579 -27.28 3.35 26.52
N ILE A 580 -27.59 2.77 27.69
CA ILE A 580 -28.82 3.03 28.43
C ILE A 580 -28.89 4.51 28.87
N ILE A 581 -27.81 5.06 29.43
CA ILE A 581 -27.79 6.45 29.95
C ILE A 581 -27.92 7.46 28.81
N ARG A 582 -27.25 7.22 27.67
CA ARG A 582 -27.32 8.10 26.50
C ARG A 582 -28.65 8.02 25.75
N LYS A 583 -29.56 7.12 26.15
CA LYS A 583 -30.83 6.86 25.47
C LYS A 583 -30.66 6.67 23.96
N GLU A 584 -29.54 6.06 23.57
CA GLU A 584 -29.30 5.71 22.17
C GLU A 584 -30.42 4.75 21.71
N GLN A 585 -30.69 4.69 20.41
CA GLN A 585 -31.78 3.86 19.87
C GLN A 585 -31.49 2.37 20.08
N THR A 586 -31.84 1.86 21.27
CA THR A 586 -31.46 0.54 21.77
C THR A 586 -31.89 -0.59 20.82
N PHE A 587 -33.01 -0.44 20.11
CA PHE A 587 -33.44 -1.44 19.12
C PHE A 587 -32.51 -1.50 17.90
N GLN A 588 -32.16 -0.36 17.30
CA GLN A 588 -31.27 -0.33 16.14
C GLN A 588 -29.86 -0.81 16.50
N LEU A 589 -29.42 -0.56 17.74
CA LEU A 589 -28.16 -1.10 18.27
C LEU A 589 -28.22 -2.61 18.51
N ILE A 590 -29.31 -3.14 19.08
CA ILE A 590 -29.50 -4.60 19.24
C ILE A 590 -29.47 -5.27 17.86
N LEU A 591 -30.18 -4.71 16.87
CA LEU A 591 -30.15 -5.21 15.49
C LEU A 591 -28.71 -5.19 14.94
N LEU A 592 -27.98 -4.09 15.14
CA LEU A 592 -26.57 -4.01 14.74
C LEU A 592 -25.71 -5.10 15.40
N PHE A 593 -25.90 -5.37 16.70
CA PHE A 593 -25.17 -6.43 17.40
C PHE A 593 -25.54 -7.82 16.87
N ILE A 594 -26.80 -8.09 16.51
CA ILE A 594 -27.20 -9.36 15.87
C ILE A 594 -26.46 -9.57 14.56
N PHE A 595 -26.48 -8.57 13.67
CA PHE A 595 -25.77 -8.64 12.38
C PHE A 595 -24.25 -8.72 12.56
N THR A 596 -23.71 -8.00 13.54
CA THR A 596 -22.29 -8.09 13.90
C THR A 596 -21.92 -9.50 14.33
N THR A 597 -22.70 -10.11 15.23
CA THR A 597 -22.51 -11.50 15.67
C THR A 597 -22.55 -12.45 14.48
N LEU A 598 -23.59 -12.39 13.63
CA LEU A 598 -23.70 -13.24 12.44
C LEU A 598 -22.50 -13.10 11.49
N SER A 599 -21.96 -11.89 11.34
CA SER A 599 -20.79 -11.64 10.49
C SER A 599 -19.47 -12.15 11.09
N LEU A 600 -19.33 -12.15 12.42
CA LEU A 600 -18.07 -12.44 13.10
C LEU A 600 -17.91 -13.90 13.51
N ILE A 601 -18.98 -14.60 13.94
CA ILE A 601 -18.87 -15.97 14.47
C ILE A 601 -18.37 -16.99 13.45
N PHE A 602 -18.49 -16.70 12.14
CA PHE A 602 -17.98 -17.56 11.06
C PHE A 602 -16.67 -17.04 10.45
N SER A 603 -16.05 -16.01 11.04
CA SER A 603 -14.75 -15.49 10.61
C SER A 603 -13.64 -16.19 11.39
N PRO A 604 -12.93 -17.18 10.78
CA PRO A 604 -12.02 -18.04 11.53
C PRO A 604 -10.72 -17.33 11.91
N LEU A 605 -10.31 -16.34 11.12
CA LEU A 605 -9.08 -15.58 11.31
C LEU A 605 -9.34 -14.36 12.20
N ILE A 606 -8.50 -14.14 13.22
CA ILE A 606 -8.59 -12.93 14.05
C ILE A 606 -7.96 -11.78 13.29
N GLU A 607 -8.77 -10.92 12.67
CA GLU A 607 -8.27 -9.75 11.97
C GLU A 607 -9.13 -8.51 12.26
N PRO A 608 -8.51 -7.40 12.72
CA PRO A 608 -9.26 -6.19 13.08
C PRO A 608 -10.06 -5.57 11.95
N ARG A 609 -9.72 -5.84 10.68
CA ARG A 609 -10.50 -5.36 9.53
C ARG A 609 -11.95 -5.86 9.54
N TYR A 610 -12.24 -7.03 10.11
CA TYR A 610 -13.61 -7.56 10.21
C TYR A 610 -14.52 -6.72 11.11
N PHE A 611 -13.96 -5.92 12.01
CA PHE A 611 -14.71 -5.03 12.90
C PHE A 611 -15.15 -3.72 12.23
N SER A 612 -14.65 -3.44 11.03
CA SER A 612 -14.80 -2.14 10.36
C SER A 612 -16.24 -1.81 9.96
N ILE A 613 -16.99 -2.77 9.40
CA ILE A 613 -18.40 -2.56 9.02
C ILE A 613 -19.32 -2.46 10.26
N PRO A 614 -19.18 -3.31 11.30
CA PRO A 614 -19.85 -3.08 12.58
C PRO A 614 -19.61 -1.66 13.12
N LEU A 615 -18.36 -1.20 13.10
CA LEU A 615 -17.99 0.14 13.56
C LEU A 615 -18.58 1.24 12.67
N LEU A 616 -18.69 1.03 11.36
CA LEU A 616 -19.29 2.01 10.42
C LEU A 616 -20.71 2.36 10.85
N PHE A 617 -21.55 1.34 11.01
CA PHE A 617 -22.93 1.55 11.39
C PHE A 617 -23.08 1.96 12.85
N PHE A 618 -22.21 1.47 13.74
CA PHE A 618 -22.16 1.97 15.12
C PHE A 618 -21.89 3.47 15.17
N TYR A 619 -20.90 3.95 14.40
CA TYR A 619 -20.61 5.37 14.27
C TYR A 619 -21.81 6.09 13.68
N GLN A 620 -22.52 5.52 12.71
CA GLN A 620 -23.71 6.16 12.14
C GLN A 620 -24.81 6.43 13.18
N HIS A 621 -24.99 5.55 14.16
CA HIS A 621 -25.96 5.75 15.25
C HIS A 621 -25.51 6.79 16.28
N CYS A 622 -24.22 6.82 16.62
CA CYS A 622 -23.75 7.65 17.72
C CYS A 622 -23.52 9.12 17.34
N GLN A 623 -23.87 10.01 18.27
CA GLN A 623 -23.50 11.42 18.22
C GLN A 623 -22.15 11.69 18.89
N PHE A 624 -21.36 12.60 18.32
CA PHE A 624 -19.99 12.88 18.76
C PHE A 624 -19.85 14.36 19.09
N ALA A 625 -19.33 14.66 20.28
CA ALA A 625 -18.91 16.02 20.62
C ALA A 625 -17.61 16.37 19.89
N GLU A 626 -17.48 17.60 19.37
CA GLU A 626 -16.34 18.02 18.55
C GLU A 626 -14.98 17.85 19.26
N GLN A 627 -14.91 18.22 20.54
CA GLN A 627 -13.68 18.03 21.34
C GLN A 627 -13.30 16.56 21.50
N THR A 628 -14.27 15.65 21.51
CA THR A 628 -14.02 14.20 21.60
C THR A 628 -13.44 13.68 20.28
N LEU A 629 -13.99 14.14 19.14
CA LEU A 629 -13.48 13.80 17.80
C LEU A 629 -12.01 14.17 17.66
N LYS A 630 -11.62 15.40 17.99
CA LYS A 630 -10.22 15.87 17.86
C LYS A 630 -9.25 15.00 18.66
N LYS A 631 -9.57 14.69 19.93
CA LYS A 631 -8.74 13.83 20.77
C LYS A 631 -8.64 12.41 20.21
N GLN A 632 -9.74 11.83 19.74
CA GLN A 632 -9.73 10.49 19.16
C GLN A 632 -8.94 10.45 17.85
N ILE A 633 -9.01 11.49 17.02
CA ILE A 633 -8.20 11.61 15.80
C ILE A 633 -6.71 11.55 16.16
N THR A 634 -6.28 12.33 17.16
CA THR A 634 -4.88 12.31 17.63
C THR A 634 -4.46 10.92 18.12
N VAL A 635 -5.28 10.29 18.95
CA VAL A 635 -4.99 8.95 19.49
C VAL A 635 -4.91 7.90 18.38
N PHE A 636 -5.86 7.88 17.44
CA PHE A 636 -5.86 6.91 16.34
C PHE A 636 -4.69 7.15 15.38
N THR A 637 -4.32 8.40 15.14
CA THR A 637 -3.11 8.72 14.38
C THR A 637 -1.86 8.15 15.05
N LEU A 638 -1.72 8.31 16.37
CA LEU A 638 -0.60 7.73 17.11
C LEU A 638 -0.60 6.20 17.06
N ILE A 639 -1.77 5.56 17.23
CA ILE A 639 -1.90 4.10 17.10
C ILE A 639 -1.49 3.65 15.70
N ASN A 640 -1.92 4.34 14.65
CA ASN A 640 -1.54 4.04 13.28
C ASN A 640 -0.04 4.18 13.06
N CYS A 641 0.59 5.24 13.58
CA CYS A 641 2.05 5.39 13.52
C CYS A 641 2.76 4.19 14.18
N ILE A 642 2.27 3.72 15.33
CA ILE A 642 2.81 2.53 16.01
C ILE A 642 2.60 1.27 15.17
N ILE A 643 1.41 1.07 14.60
CA ILE A 643 1.11 -0.10 13.75
C ILE A 643 2.04 -0.11 12.52
N VAL A 644 2.19 1.02 11.83
CA VAL A 644 3.08 1.14 10.67
C VAL A 644 4.54 0.92 11.08
N TYR A 645 4.97 1.46 12.22
CA TYR A 645 6.32 1.24 12.74
C TYR A 645 6.59 -0.24 13.05
N VAL A 646 5.67 -0.91 13.77
CA VAL A 646 5.77 -2.35 14.08
C VAL A 646 5.88 -3.14 12.79
N PHE A 647 5.04 -2.83 11.81
CA PHE A 647 5.04 -3.52 10.52
C PHE A 647 6.33 -3.33 9.73
N CYS A 648 6.90 -2.13 9.75
CA CYS A 648 8.06 -1.80 8.94
C CYS A 648 9.40 -2.22 9.60
N GLU A 649 9.53 -2.00 10.90
CA GLU A 649 10.83 -2.06 11.60
C GLU A 649 10.95 -3.25 12.55
N VAL A 650 9.84 -3.77 13.08
CA VAL A 650 9.88 -4.87 14.05
C VAL A 650 9.82 -6.21 13.32
N LYS A 651 10.99 -6.72 12.95
CA LYS A 651 11.14 -8.09 12.41
C LYS A 651 11.56 -9.03 13.53
N PHE A 652 10.76 -10.07 13.77
CA PHE A 652 11.17 -11.15 14.64
C PHE A 652 12.11 -12.09 13.85
N SER A 653 13.39 -12.11 14.21
CA SER A 653 14.33 -13.13 13.74
C SER A 653 14.05 -14.41 14.54
N CYS A 654 13.47 -15.41 13.89
CA CYS A 654 13.48 -16.76 14.43
C CYS A 654 14.79 -17.43 14.00
N ASP A 655 15.48 -18.11 14.91
CA ASP A 655 16.68 -18.89 14.61
C ASP A 655 16.37 -20.17 13.81
N PHE A 656 15.11 -20.40 13.44
CA PHE A 656 14.66 -21.56 12.67
C PHE A 656 14.09 -21.17 11.30
N PRO A 657 14.49 -21.87 10.22
CA PRO A 657 14.09 -21.57 8.84
C PRO A 657 12.59 -21.81 8.55
N GLN A 658 11.83 -22.41 9.48
CA GLN A 658 10.41 -22.72 9.31
C GLN A 658 9.46 -21.52 9.54
N CYS A 659 9.97 -20.38 10.01
CA CYS A 659 9.13 -19.22 10.33
C CYS A 659 8.93 -18.21 9.17
N ARG A 660 9.45 -18.48 7.96
CA ARG A 660 9.25 -17.57 6.83
C ARG A 660 8.19 -17.99 5.83
N PHE A 661 7.84 -19.26 5.75
CA PHE A 661 6.83 -19.74 4.81
C PHE A 661 6.26 -21.06 5.34
N MET A 662 5.09 -21.00 5.97
CA MET A 662 4.17 -22.14 5.94
C MET A 662 3.21 -21.86 4.79
N PHE A 663 3.57 -22.36 3.61
CA PHE A 663 2.62 -22.63 2.53
C PHE A 663 2.04 -24.03 2.75
#